data_AF-A0A523GUX5-F1
#
_entry.id   AF-A0A523GUX5-F1
#
_cell.length_a   1.000
_cell.length_b   1.000
_cell.length_c   1.000
_cell.angle_alpha   90.00
_cell.angle_beta   90.00
_cell.angle_gamma   90.00
#
_symmetry.space_group_name_H-M   'P 1'
#
loop_
_entity.id
_entity.type
_entity.pdbx_description
1 polymer ?
#
loop_
_entity_poly.entity_id
_entity_poly.type
_entity_poly.pdbx_seq_one_letter_code
_entity_poly.pdbx_strand_id
1 'polypeptide(L)'
;MRKLISFLLLAGFSLAISTNTSAQQTLAQQVSADESDSDMLDGILAFREQRYQDAVLSFERAVDVDEQPAEAHFLLARIFWETPLKDQKRAGKELDSALELDPGNVQYLVARMQQLHSDTWNIFQKMTNERRRQSLAKDILKIDSTNAFAHQELGKQYIRDFWRYRNAVVYPHLLFAKSEARARTVIDPIAGMNARIIAEIARENLVEVGSVIEDEEWLRTTAGLIDPQSILLADKFDVETLESQGINVQHLSDRADKAYDMAIGHLHIAVESDPRQRSAYSDLMQIYALKGEYGAALDMLEQMYLFFPEDPELWTYLGYAHYESGNYLESAKVFEKGFEFMDEDMAYAYNNLKLILPEDEKSQYEKDEVAYSARFWTSKDPRYLTPYNERKLAHYARLTYADLLYGSPGMNLRGWDTERGHILVRYGVPNADVIVIPKSTSNIDRSVQPVRGDVGAGEGDTSSILGIARDGDGWDMFEEANTYNIWNYGEFKFVFEDPFRNGEYRLYSPSSRDIAEGTLPWMNDYTILANNIIRSTPERYEFEAAGRSVDVPFLVSTFKNMNSDLTDVYVNFGIPVSDFDPGEEIINVTANAGTFVIGEHRDILVEQRRTIYGLRTQQIVRFEESNLWIDTEELRVPPGNHEISIEFETVGAGVVGVQRRAVTVRDYSGNDLQMSDLLLAYRIEETEDGRPVVSTDIVRNGVSIMPAPWSVFNHEQPIFFYFELYNLAVDGTGTANYEVEAVLAPKEVGSGVSKFVKGIFGSSDEGVSVRLPIQIQSTNDGQYLLLDASNQEPGLYTLRVKVKDMLSGKTIERKEDLFLE
;
A
#
# COMPACT_ATOMS: atom_id res chain seq x y z
N MET A 1 -27.68 26.58 43.76
CA MET A 1 -27.14 27.26 42.56
C MET A 1 -25.76 26.80 42.06
N ARG A 2 -24.59 27.41 42.38
CA ARG A 2 -23.31 27.15 41.65
C ARG A 2 -22.94 25.66 41.46
N LYS A 3 -23.05 24.82 42.51
CA LYS A 3 -22.79 23.36 42.40
C LYS A 3 -23.82 22.61 41.54
N LEU A 4 -25.06 23.07 41.49
CA LEU A 4 -26.15 22.47 40.71
C LEU A 4 -26.03 22.81 39.22
N ILE A 5 -25.64 24.06 38.93
CA ILE A 5 -25.36 24.56 37.58
C ILE A 5 -24.08 23.91 37.03
N SER A 6 -23.00 23.81 37.82
CA SER A 6 -21.82 23.03 37.44
C SER A 6 -22.15 21.56 37.14
N PHE A 7 -23.08 20.95 37.88
CA PHE A 7 -23.53 19.57 37.65
C PHE A 7 -24.37 19.42 36.37
N LEU A 8 -25.22 20.41 36.05
CA LEU A 8 -26.00 20.45 34.81
C LEU A 8 -25.13 20.75 33.57
N LEU A 9 -24.06 21.54 33.73
CA LEU A 9 -23.06 21.83 32.70
C LEU A 9 -22.13 20.64 32.42
N LEU A 10 -21.70 19.91 33.46
CA LEU A 10 -20.93 18.66 33.34
C LEU A 10 -21.72 17.56 32.62
N ALA A 11 -23.04 17.48 32.83
CA ALA A 11 -23.90 16.56 32.10
C ALA A 11 -24.03 16.88 30.59
N GLY A 12 -23.67 18.10 30.17
CA GLY A 12 -23.66 18.55 28.77
C GLY A 12 -22.29 18.47 28.09
N PHE A 13 -21.26 17.94 28.78
CA PHE A 13 -19.91 17.73 28.24
C PHE A 13 -19.81 16.47 27.37
N SER A 14 -20.79 15.55 27.45
CA SER A 14 -20.89 14.41 26.51
C SER A 14 -21.90 14.72 25.41
N LEU A 15 -21.41 15.10 24.23
CA LEU A 15 -22.22 14.92 23.02
C LEU A 15 -22.23 13.42 22.69
N ALA A 16 -23.45 12.89 22.70
CA ALA A 16 -23.90 11.57 22.26
C ALA A 16 -23.67 10.36 23.21
N ILE A 17 -24.81 9.72 23.50
CA ILE A 17 -25.02 8.38 24.09
C ILE A 17 -24.90 8.25 25.63
N SER A 18 -25.97 8.60 26.35
CA SER A 18 -26.76 7.56 27.06
C SER A 18 -28.10 8.13 27.54
N THR A 19 -29.16 7.39 27.23
CA THR A 19 -30.53 7.61 27.68
C THR A 19 -30.65 7.17 29.14
N ASN A 20 -30.76 8.11 30.08
CA ASN A 20 -31.33 7.80 31.39
C ASN A 20 -32.25 8.93 31.87
N THR A 21 -33.38 9.03 31.18
CA THR A 21 -34.35 10.12 31.26
C THR A 21 -35.17 10.12 32.56
N SER A 22 -35.29 8.98 33.26
CA SER A 22 -36.21 8.85 34.40
C SER A 22 -35.66 9.39 35.73
N ALA A 23 -34.38 9.15 36.03
CA ALA A 23 -33.76 9.69 37.25
C ALA A 23 -33.51 11.21 37.16
N GLN A 24 -33.24 11.73 35.95
CA GLN A 24 -33.02 13.15 35.70
C GLN A 24 -34.32 13.98 35.68
N GLN A 25 -35.43 13.43 35.18
CA GLN A 25 -36.75 14.08 35.27
C GLN A 25 -37.22 14.25 36.72
N THR A 26 -36.91 13.27 37.58
CA THR A 26 -37.35 13.28 38.98
C THR A 26 -36.63 14.35 39.80
N LEU A 27 -35.36 14.67 39.48
CA LEU A 27 -34.61 15.73 40.14
C LEU A 27 -34.96 17.14 39.60
N ALA A 28 -35.28 17.25 38.31
CA ALA A 28 -35.81 18.50 37.72
C ALA A 28 -37.18 18.89 38.29
N GLN A 29 -38.03 17.90 38.63
CA GLN A 29 -39.31 18.14 39.31
C GLN A 29 -39.18 18.51 40.79
N GLN A 30 -38.09 18.13 41.47
CA GLN A 30 -37.88 18.50 42.87
C GLN A 30 -37.27 19.90 43.06
N VAL A 31 -36.66 20.48 42.03
CA VAL A 31 -36.02 21.82 42.07
C VAL A 31 -36.96 22.93 41.58
N SER A 32 -38.04 22.60 40.84
CA SER A 32 -38.98 23.59 40.30
C SER A 32 -39.84 24.32 41.34
N ALA A 33 -39.68 24.04 42.64
CA ALA A 33 -40.53 24.59 43.69
C ALA A 33 -39.89 25.73 44.50
N ASP A 34 -38.56 25.96 44.41
CA ASP A 34 -37.86 26.92 45.29
C ASP A 34 -36.92 27.94 44.57
N GLU A 35 -36.75 27.90 43.23
CA GLU A 35 -35.92 28.86 42.47
C GLU A 35 -36.62 29.26 41.14
N SER A 36 -37.72 30.05 41.17
CA SER A 36 -38.53 30.35 39.95
C SER A 36 -38.05 31.51 39.07
N ASP A 37 -37.03 32.28 39.45
CA ASP A 37 -36.67 33.55 38.79
C ASP A 37 -35.16 33.61 38.46
N SER A 38 -34.62 32.66 37.69
CA SER A 38 -33.21 32.68 37.21
C SER A 38 -33.18 32.65 35.69
N ASP A 39 -32.79 33.78 35.08
CA ASP A 39 -32.65 33.90 33.62
C ASP A 39 -31.58 32.92 33.10
N MET A 40 -30.55 32.65 33.93
CA MET A 40 -29.50 31.68 33.61
C MET A 40 -30.03 30.24 33.51
N LEU A 41 -30.90 29.81 34.43
CA LEU A 41 -31.49 28.47 34.41
C LEU A 41 -32.44 28.29 33.22
N ASP A 42 -33.25 29.30 32.94
CA ASP A 42 -34.15 29.32 31.77
C ASP A 42 -33.37 29.20 30.46
N GLY A 43 -32.24 29.91 30.35
CA GLY A 43 -31.35 29.83 29.20
C GLY A 43 -30.75 28.44 29.01
N ILE A 44 -30.26 27.80 30.08
CA ILE A 44 -29.70 26.44 30.03
C ILE A 44 -30.75 25.42 29.60
N LEU A 45 -31.97 25.51 30.15
CA LEU A 45 -33.07 24.62 29.78
C LEU A 45 -33.49 24.80 28.32
N ALA A 46 -33.64 26.05 27.87
CA ALA A 46 -33.93 26.36 26.47
C ALA A 46 -32.84 25.84 25.52
N PHE A 47 -31.56 25.97 25.91
CA PHE A 47 -30.43 25.45 25.13
C PHE A 47 -30.49 23.91 25.00
N ARG A 48 -30.76 23.20 26.10
CA ARG A 48 -30.91 21.72 26.09
C ARG A 48 -32.10 21.24 25.26
N GLU A 49 -33.17 22.03 25.21
CA GLU A 49 -34.35 21.77 24.39
C GLU A 49 -34.18 22.21 22.92
N GLN A 50 -32.98 22.65 22.53
CA GLN A 50 -32.66 23.17 21.18
C GLN A 50 -33.45 24.43 20.79
N ARG A 51 -34.05 25.13 21.76
CA ARG A 51 -34.71 26.42 21.57
C ARG A 51 -33.67 27.54 21.65
N TYR A 52 -32.77 27.58 20.66
CA TYR A 52 -31.58 28.44 20.70
C TYR A 52 -31.88 29.94 20.77
N GLN A 53 -32.94 30.42 20.12
CA GLN A 53 -33.33 31.83 20.17
C GLN A 53 -33.81 32.24 21.57
N ASP A 54 -34.58 31.37 22.22
CA ASP A 54 -35.05 31.59 23.59
C ASP A 54 -33.86 31.54 24.56
N ALA A 55 -32.92 30.61 24.35
CA ALA A 55 -31.69 30.52 25.14
C ALA A 55 -30.84 31.80 25.03
N VAL A 56 -30.67 32.35 23.82
CA VAL A 56 -29.98 33.63 23.61
C VAL A 56 -30.65 34.75 24.40
N LEU A 57 -31.97 34.89 24.31
CA LEU A 57 -32.70 35.95 25.01
C LEU A 57 -32.55 35.83 26.53
N SER A 58 -32.63 34.61 27.07
CA SER A 58 -32.45 34.35 28.50
C SER A 58 -31.01 34.64 28.95
N PHE A 59 -29.99 34.24 28.18
CA PHE A 59 -28.61 34.55 28.54
C PHE A 59 -28.27 36.04 28.38
N GLU A 60 -28.82 36.74 27.39
CA GLU A 60 -28.68 38.20 27.28
C GLU A 60 -29.29 38.92 28.49
N ARG A 61 -30.46 38.49 28.96
CA ARG A 61 -31.03 39.03 30.21
C ARG A 61 -30.18 38.71 31.43
N ALA A 62 -29.64 37.49 31.53
CA ALA A 62 -28.74 37.11 32.61
C ALA A 62 -27.50 38.02 32.65
N VAL A 63 -26.95 38.40 31.49
CA VAL A 63 -25.89 39.42 31.38
C VAL A 63 -26.38 40.80 31.85
N ASP A 64 -27.56 41.25 31.41
CA ASP A 64 -28.12 42.56 31.76
C ASP A 64 -28.39 42.72 33.27
N VAL A 65 -28.75 41.64 33.97
CA VAL A 65 -29.00 41.63 35.42
C VAL A 65 -27.78 41.23 36.26
N ASP A 66 -26.60 41.12 35.63
CA ASP A 66 -25.33 40.71 36.26
C ASP A 66 -25.41 39.34 36.97
N GLU A 67 -26.26 38.45 36.45
CA GLU A 67 -26.39 37.07 36.93
C GLU A 67 -25.38 36.16 36.22
N GLN A 68 -24.23 35.93 36.87
CA GLN A 68 -23.15 35.07 36.34
C GLN A 68 -22.71 35.49 34.92
N PRO A 69 -22.34 36.77 34.72
CA PRO A 69 -22.15 37.36 33.39
C PRO A 69 -21.10 36.63 32.55
N ALA A 70 -20.02 36.13 33.17
CA ALA A 70 -18.97 35.39 32.48
C ALA A 70 -19.47 34.08 31.86
N GLU A 71 -20.28 33.31 32.60
CA GLU A 71 -20.83 32.04 32.14
C GLU A 71 -21.93 32.27 31.10
N ALA A 72 -22.76 33.31 31.26
CA ALA A 72 -23.77 33.69 30.28
C ALA A 72 -23.12 34.10 28.94
N HIS A 73 -22.06 34.92 28.97
CA HIS A 73 -21.25 35.24 27.79
C HIS A 73 -20.61 33.99 27.16
N PHE A 74 -20.09 33.05 27.97
CA PHE A 74 -19.55 31.80 27.45
C PHE A 74 -20.61 30.92 26.76
N LEU A 75 -21.79 30.78 27.35
CA LEU A 75 -22.89 30.01 26.74
C LEU A 75 -23.45 30.68 25.48
N LEU A 76 -23.51 32.02 25.44
CA LEU A 76 -23.80 32.78 24.22
C LEU A 76 -22.73 32.50 23.14
N ALA A 77 -21.45 32.54 23.51
CA ALA A 77 -20.36 32.22 22.59
C ALA A 77 -20.51 30.81 21.99
N ARG A 78 -20.87 29.83 22.83
CA ARG A 78 -21.12 28.45 22.42
C ARG A 78 -22.33 28.34 21.48
N ILE A 79 -23.44 29.03 21.77
CA ILE A 79 -24.61 29.07 20.88
C ILE A 79 -24.24 29.59 19.49
N PHE A 80 -23.55 30.73 19.43
CA PHE A 80 -23.14 31.33 18.16
C PHE A 80 -22.01 30.56 17.45
N TRP A 81 -21.39 29.59 18.12
CA TRP A 81 -20.37 28.74 17.51
C TRP A 81 -20.93 27.42 16.97
N GLU A 82 -21.75 26.72 17.78
CA GLU A 82 -22.11 25.32 17.59
C GLU A 82 -23.52 25.10 17.01
N THR A 83 -24.39 26.11 17.01
CA THR A 83 -25.80 25.95 16.64
C THR A 83 -26.12 26.53 15.27
N PRO A 84 -27.32 26.29 14.71
CA PRO A 84 -27.76 26.95 13.47
C PRO A 84 -27.79 28.48 13.54
N LEU A 85 -27.70 29.09 14.73
CA LEU A 85 -27.52 30.55 14.90
C LEU A 85 -26.06 31.01 14.67
N LYS A 86 -25.24 30.19 14.02
CA LYS A 86 -23.79 30.37 13.84
C LYS A 86 -23.42 31.79 13.39
N ASP A 87 -22.66 32.49 14.24
CA ASP A 87 -22.00 33.77 13.96
C ASP A 87 -20.63 33.76 14.65
N GLN A 88 -19.58 33.41 13.89
CA GLN A 88 -18.22 33.27 14.41
C GLN A 88 -17.68 34.57 15.01
N LYS A 89 -18.07 35.72 14.45
CA LYS A 89 -17.59 37.02 14.91
C LYS A 89 -18.23 37.37 16.26
N ARG A 90 -19.54 37.09 16.39
CA ARG A 90 -20.24 37.26 17.66
C ARG A 90 -19.75 36.25 18.69
N ALA A 91 -19.62 34.98 18.34
CA ALA A 91 -19.07 33.95 19.22
C ALA A 91 -17.70 34.33 19.79
N GLY A 92 -16.79 34.84 18.96
CA GLY A 92 -15.48 35.31 19.40
C GLY A 92 -15.56 36.50 20.37
N LYS A 93 -16.47 37.45 20.14
CA LYS A 93 -16.69 38.60 21.03
C LYS A 93 -17.25 38.20 22.38
N GLU A 94 -18.29 37.35 22.40
CA GLU A 94 -18.89 36.88 23.64
C GLU A 94 -17.86 36.07 24.46
N LEU A 95 -17.01 35.29 23.79
CA LEU A 95 -15.93 34.57 24.47
C LEU A 95 -14.85 35.52 25.01
N ASP A 96 -14.50 36.57 24.26
CA ASP A 96 -13.58 37.60 24.74
C ASP A 96 -14.14 38.29 25.99
N SER A 97 -15.44 38.63 26.02
CA SER A 97 -16.11 39.16 27.22
C SER A 97 -16.06 38.19 28.40
N ALA A 98 -16.27 36.89 28.17
CA ALA A 98 -16.17 35.88 29.23
C ALA A 98 -14.74 35.79 29.81
N LEU A 99 -13.72 35.86 28.96
CA LEU A 99 -12.31 35.86 29.35
C LEU A 99 -11.86 37.16 30.02
N GLU A 100 -12.45 38.31 29.67
CA GLU A 100 -12.21 39.57 30.38
C GLU A 100 -12.72 39.52 31.83
N LEU A 101 -13.87 38.87 32.04
CA LEU A 101 -14.50 38.72 33.35
C LEU A 101 -13.83 37.63 34.20
N ASP A 102 -13.38 36.53 33.59
CA ASP A 102 -12.67 35.44 34.27
C ASP A 102 -11.47 34.93 33.44
N PRO A 103 -10.31 35.64 33.46
CA PRO A 103 -9.16 35.32 32.61
C PRO A 103 -8.47 33.99 32.92
N GLY A 104 -8.68 33.44 34.13
CA GLY A 104 -8.08 32.18 34.58
C GLY A 104 -8.94 30.95 34.34
N ASN A 105 -10.11 31.11 33.74
CA ASN A 105 -11.04 30.02 33.52
C ASN A 105 -10.53 29.08 32.41
N VAL A 106 -10.16 27.86 32.80
CA VAL A 106 -9.62 26.85 31.88
C VAL A 106 -10.60 26.52 30.76
N GLN A 107 -11.91 26.46 31.02
CA GLN A 107 -12.90 26.13 29.99
C GLN A 107 -12.97 27.21 28.91
N TYR A 108 -12.92 28.49 29.30
CA TYR A 108 -12.96 29.61 28.36
C TYR A 108 -11.67 29.69 27.54
N LEU A 109 -10.52 29.42 28.17
CA LEU A 109 -9.22 29.37 27.49
C LEU A 109 -9.16 28.21 26.49
N VAL A 110 -9.65 27.03 26.85
CA VAL A 110 -9.75 25.87 25.93
C VAL A 110 -10.67 26.20 24.76
N ALA A 111 -11.85 26.77 25.01
CA ALA A 111 -12.76 27.18 23.95
C ALA A 111 -12.11 28.20 23.00
N ARG A 112 -11.32 29.15 23.53
CA ARG A 112 -10.59 30.14 22.73
C ARG A 112 -9.52 29.47 21.87
N MET A 113 -8.76 28.55 22.46
CA MET A 113 -7.77 27.75 21.74
C MET A 113 -8.41 26.94 20.61
N GLN A 114 -9.58 26.33 20.85
CA GLN A 114 -10.32 25.58 19.84
C GLN A 114 -10.87 26.48 18.72
N GLN A 115 -11.43 27.65 19.03
CA GLN A 115 -11.92 28.60 18.02
C GLN A 115 -10.82 29.05 17.04
N LEU A 116 -9.56 29.10 17.49
CA LEU A 116 -8.42 29.42 16.64
C LEU A 116 -8.10 28.33 15.59
N HIS A 117 -8.77 27.17 15.61
CA HIS A 117 -8.74 26.20 14.51
C HIS A 117 -9.57 26.63 13.30
N SER A 118 -10.30 27.75 13.38
CA SER A 118 -11.14 28.25 12.28
C SER A 118 -10.39 28.29 10.94
N ASP A 119 -11.02 27.77 9.89
CA ASP A 119 -10.48 27.74 8.54
C ASP A 119 -10.32 29.15 7.96
N THR A 120 -9.07 29.62 7.88
CA THR A 120 -8.72 30.86 7.18
C THR A 120 -7.85 30.55 5.97
N TRP A 121 -8.25 30.99 4.78
CA TRP A 121 -7.45 30.85 3.55
C TRP A 121 -6.11 31.63 3.60
N ASN A 122 -5.98 32.59 4.51
CA ASN A 122 -4.77 33.38 4.68
C ASN A 122 -3.72 32.63 5.51
N ILE A 123 -2.61 32.27 4.87
CA ILE A 123 -1.49 31.53 5.48
C ILE A 123 -0.88 32.27 6.67
N PHE A 124 -0.74 33.59 6.60
CA PHE A 124 -0.21 34.39 7.72
C PHE A 124 -1.13 34.35 8.94
N GLN A 125 -2.44 34.33 8.73
CA GLN A 125 -3.41 34.15 9.81
C GLN A 125 -3.35 32.74 10.39
N LYS A 126 -3.23 31.70 9.56
CA LYS A 126 -3.03 30.31 10.04
C LYS A 126 -1.81 30.20 10.95
N MET A 127 -0.66 30.73 10.52
CA MET A 127 0.58 30.73 11.31
C MET A 127 0.44 31.51 12.61
N THR A 128 -0.23 32.66 12.58
CA THR A 128 -0.49 33.47 13.78
C THR A 128 -1.41 32.74 14.76
N ASN A 129 -2.48 32.12 14.25
CA ASN A 129 -3.42 31.36 15.07
C ASN A 129 -2.74 30.15 15.70
N GLU A 130 -1.87 29.46 14.98
CA GLU A 130 -1.08 28.35 15.52
C GLU A 130 -0.19 28.78 16.69
N ARG A 131 0.55 29.89 16.56
CA ARG A 131 1.35 30.43 17.68
C ARG A 131 0.49 30.76 18.89
N ARG A 132 -0.69 31.35 18.66
CA ARG A 132 -1.65 31.66 19.72
C ARG A 132 -2.16 30.39 20.39
N ARG A 133 -2.49 29.34 19.63
CA ARG A 133 -2.90 28.04 20.19
C ARG A 133 -1.79 27.43 21.04
N GLN A 134 -0.54 27.45 20.56
CA GLN A 134 0.60 26.95 21.33
C GLN A 134 0.79 27.73 22.64
N SER A 135 0.72 29.07 22.59
CA SER A 135 0.84 29.89 23.79
C SER A 135 -0.29 29.60 24.78
N LEU A 136 -1.54 29.55 24.30
CA LEU A 136 -2.71 29.25 25.12
C LEU A 136 -2.62 27.86 25.74
N ALA A 137 -2.20 26.84 24.99
CA ALA A 137 -2.00 25.49 25.52
C ALA A 137 -0.99 25.50 26.69
N LYS A 138 0.14 26.18 26.53
CA LYS A 138 1.14 26.33 27.62
C LYS A 138 0.58 27.09 28.81
N ASP A 139 -0.25 28.10 28.60
CA ASP A 139 -0.86 28.88 29.67
C ASP A 139 -1.95 28.06 30.41
N ILE A 140 -2.76 27.29 29.69
CA ILE A 140 -3.71 26.33 30.28
C ILE A 140 -2.97 25.32 31.16
N LEU A 141 -1.86 24.74 30.68
CA LEU A 141 -1.09 23.74 31.46
C LEU A 141 -0.43 24.30 32.73
N LYS A 142 -0.25 25.63 32.83
CA LYS A 142 0.18 26.26 34.10
C LYS A 142 -0.94 26.28 35.15
N ILE A 143 -2.20 26.25 34.71
CA ILE A 143 -3.39 26.32 35.57
C ILE A 143 -3.92 24.91 35.85
N ASP A 144 -4.04 24.09 34.81
CA ASP A 144 -4.47 22.69 34.83
C ASP A 144 -3.46 21.84 34.07
N SER A 145 -2.53 21.23 34.81
CA SER A 145 -1.44 20.43 34.25
C SER A 145 -1.90 19.10 33.64
N THR A 146 -3.17 18.73 33.79
CA THR A 146 -3.77 17.50 33.24
C THR A 146 -4.76 17.82 32.13
N ASN A 147 -4.74 19.04 31.59
CA ASN A 147 -5.75 19.41 30.60
C ASN A 147 -5.54 18.66 29.28
N ALA A 148 -6.48 17.79 28.95
CA ALA A 148 -6.37 16.90 27.79
C ALA A 148 -6.28 17.66 26.45
N PHE A 149 -7.08 18.73 26.28
CA PHE A 149 -7.05 19.55 25.07
C PHE A 149 -5.72 20.28 24.89
N ALA A 150 -5.17 20.88 25.95
CA ALA A 150 -3.88 21.58 25.85
C ALA A 150 -2.73 20.62 25.54
N HIS A 151 -2.74 19.43 26.15
CA HIS A 151 -1.79 18.36 25.85
C HIS A 151 -1.92 17.87 24.40
N GLN A 152 -3.13 17.63 23.91
CA GLN A 152 -3.36 17.23 22.52
C GLN A 152 -2.80 18.28 21.54
N GLU A 153 -3.02 19.57 21.78
CA GLU A 153 -2.54 20.62 20.89
C GLU A 153 -1.02 20.74 20.84
N LEU A 154 -0.33 20.56 21.98
CA LEU A 154 1.13 20.45 21.97
C LEU A 154 1.59 19.18 21.26
N GLY A 155 0.90 18.05 21.47
CA GLY A 155 1.14 16.79 20.78
C GLY A 155 1.13 16.95 19.26
N LYS A 156 0.05 17.48 18.69
CA LYS A 156 -0.09 17.75 17.24
C LYS A 156 1.04 18.60 16.67
N GLN A 157 1.48 19.63 17.41
CA GLN A 157 2.61 20.46 17.00
C GLN A 157 3.88 19.63 16.87
N TYR A 158 4.16 18.79 17.87
CA TYR A 158 5.33 17.93 17.86
C TYR A 158 5.23 16.81 16.79
N ILE A 159 4.05 16.28 16.48
CA ILE A 159 3.86 15.37 15.34
C ILE A 159 4.27 16.05 14.03
N ARG A 160 3.85 17.30 13.83
CA ARG A 160 4.23 18.07 12.64
C ARG A 160 5.73 18.28 12.54
N ASP A 161 6.38 18.59 13.66
CA ASP A 161 7.84 18.73 13.70
C ASP A 161 8.53 17.39 13.43
N PHE A 162 8.07 16.29 14.04
CA PHE A 162 8.57 14.95 13.75
C PHE A 162 8.45 14.63 12.25
N TRP A 163 7.27 14.88 11.68
CA TRP A 163 7.00 14.63 10.28
C TRP A 163 7.88 15.47 9.34
N ARG A 164 8.16 16.72 9.70
CA ARG A 164 9.06 17.61 8.95
C ARG A 164 10.52 17.20 9.01
N TYR A 165 10.96 16.52 10.07
CA TYR A 165 12.38 16.28 10.33
C TYR A 165 12.83 14.82 10.24
N ARG A 166 11.91 13.83 10.32
CA ARG A 166 12.24 12.39 10.44
C ARG A 166 13.26 11.90 9.41
N ASN A 167 13.07 12.30 8.15
CA ASN A 167 13.92 11.93 7.01
C ASN A 167 14.42 13.20 6.30
N ALA A 168 14.55 14.30 7.05
CA ALA A 168 14.92 15.57 6.48
C ALA A 168 16.43 15.75 6.40
N VAL A 169 16.85 16.23 5.24
CA VAL A 169 18.20 16.61 4.95
C VAL A 169 18.26 18.07 4.56
N VAL A 170 19.36 18.70 4.95
CA VAL A 170 19.64 20.11 4.67
C VAL A 170 20.99 20.20 3.98
N TYR A 171 21.02 20.85 2.82
CA TYR A 171 22.27 21.23 2.16
C TYR A 171 22.37 22.76 2.00
N PRO A 172 23.58 23.34 1.95
CA PRO A 172 23.77 24.78 1.68
C PRO A 172 23.15 25.15 0.32
N HIS A 173 22.51 26.33 0.19
CA HIS A 173 21.98 26.75 -1.12
C HIS A 173 23.08 26.64 -2.19
N LEU A 174 22.92 25.73 -3.15
CA LEU A 174 23.68 25.79 -4.39
C LEU A 174 23.08 26.95 -5.19
N LEU A 175 23.76 28.10 -5.25
CA LEU A 175 23.37 29.17 -6.16
C LEU A 175 23.55 28.65 -7.60
N PHE A 176 22.50 28.06 -8.18
CA PHE A 176 22.46 27.66 -9.60
C PHE A 176 22.50 28.87 -10.55
N ALA A 177 22.41 30.10 -10.02
CA ALA A 177 22.38 31.34 -10.76
C ALA A 177 23.68 32.15 -10.58
N LYS A 178 24.71 31.81 -11.36
CA LYS A 178 25.61 32.72 -12.11
C LYS A 178 26.90 31.98 -12.49
N SER A 179 27.00 31.54 -13.74
CA SER A 179 28.32 31.54 -14.40
C SER A 179 28.18 31.90 -15.88
N GLU A 180 28.78 33.03 -16.24
CA GLU A 180 29.10 33.40 -17.61
C GLU A 180 30.05 32.37 -18.22
N ALA A 181 29.55 31.25 -18.74
CA ALA A 181 30.30 30.41 -19.67
C ALA A 181 29.41 29.35 -20.33
N ARG A 182 28.35 29.77 -21.04
CA ARG A 182 27.91 28.99 -22.21
C ARG A 182 28.94 29.21 -23.33
N ALA A 183 30.09 28.57 -23.18
CA ALA A 183 31.03 28.40 -24.27
C ALA A 183 30.39 27.43 -25.29
N ARG A 184 29.90 28.01 -26.39
CA ARG A 184 29.89 27.49 -27.78
C ARG A 184 29.52 25.99 -27.92
N THR A 185 28.44 25.62 -28.59
CA THR A 185 28.24 25.82 -30.03
C THR A 185 26.79 25.53 -30.43
N VAL A 186 25.98 26.55 -30.72
CA VAL A 186 25.00 26.62 -31.84
C VAL A 186 24.63 28.11 -31.96
N ILE A 187 24.63 28.63 -33.19
CA ILE A 187 24.51 30.05 -33.54
C ILE A 187 23.06 30.54 -33.30
N ASP A 188 22.86 31.51 -32.41
CA ASP A 188 21.63 32.32 -32.35
C ASP A 188 21.84 33.64 -33.14
N PRO A 189 21.12 33.87 -34.26
CA PRO A 189 21.32 35.03 -35.13
C PRO A 189 20.90 36.38 -34.53
N ILE A 190 20.30 36.44 -33.34
CA ILE A 190 19.70 37.67 -32.80
C ILE A 190 20.66 38.46 -31.90
N ALA A 191 21.78 37.88 -31.46
CA ALA A 191 22.75 38.51 -30.55
C ALA A 191 23.60 39.65 -31.17
N GLY A 192 23.53 39.86 -32.49
CA GLY A 192 24.37 40.85 -33.18
C GLY A 192 24.00 42.32 -32.95
N MET A 193 22.85 42.63 -32.35
CA MET A 193 22.35 44.01 -32.28
C MET A 193 22.71 44.73 -30.96
N ASN A 194 22.92 44.00 -29.85
CA ASN A 194 23.07 44.61 -28.51
C ASN A 194 24.53 44.78 -28.04
N ALA A 195 25.50 44.12 -28.67
CA ALA A 195 26.92 44.23 -28.31
C ALA A 195 27.56 45.59 -28.65
N ARG A 196 26.89 46.41 -29.48
CA ARG A 196 27.41 47.72 -29.92
C ARG A 196 27.20 48.84 -28.91
N ILE A 197 26.22 48.69 -28.01
CA ILE A 197 25.80 49.73 -27.05
C ILE A 197 26.62 49.67 -25.75
N ILE A 198 27.07 48.48 -25.35
CA ILE A 198 27.77 48.26 -24.07
C ILE A 198 29.27 48.61 -24.16
N ALA A 199 29.88 48.51 -25.34
CA ALA A 199 31.29 48.85 -25.56
C ALA A 199 31.59 50.37 -25.47
N GLU A 200 30.55 51.21 -25.43
CA GLU A 200 30.64 52.68 -25.35
C GLU A 200 30.69 53.17 -23.90
N ILE A 201 30.09 52.43 -22.96
CA ILE A 201 29.96 52.81 -21.54
C ILE A 201 31.21 52.43 -20.72
N ALA A 202 31.89 51.35 -21.09
CA ALA A 202 33.07 50.86 -20.37
C ALA A 202 34.36 51.68 -20.62
N ARG A 203 34.33 52.68 -21.51
CA ARG A 203 35.51 53.45 -21.91
C ARG A 203 35.80 54.67 -21.02
N GLU A 204 34.92 55.01 -20.07
CA GLU A 204 34.94 56.34 -19.45
C GLU A 204 35.36 56.49 -17.99
N ASN A 205 35.45 55.48 -17.09
CA ASN A 205 35.87 55.78 -15.70
C ASN A 205 36.70 54.70 -15.00
N LEU A 206 37.86 55.13 -14.49
CA LEU A 206 38.99 54.42 -13.86
C LEU A 206 38.88 54.40 -12.32
N VAL A 207 38.97 53.19 -11.69
CA VAL A 207 39.66 52.78 -10.41
C VAL A 207 39.28 53.56 -9.10
N GLU A 208 39.18 53.05 -7.85
CA GLU A 208 39.87 52.02 -7.03
C GLU A 208 39.04 51.61 -5.79
N VAL A 209 39.25 50.40 -5.26
CA VAL A 209 38.61 49.83 -4.06
C VAL A 209 39.62 49.70 -2.92
N GLY A 210 39.23 50.06 -1.69
CA GLY A 210 40.00 49.87 -0.46
C GLY A 210 39.20 49.11 0.62
N SER A 211 39.80 48.00 1.06
CA SER A 211 39.48 46.94 2.04
C SER A 211 38.95 47.30 3.45
N VAL A 212 38.19 46.37 4.08
CA VAL A 212 38.51 45.56 5.32
C VAL A 212 37.46 44.42 5.44
N ILE A 213 37.73 43.17 5.00
CA ILE A 213 38.00 41.90 5.76
C ILE A 213 37.20 41.65 7.05
N GLU A 214 36.25 40.69 7.01
CA GLU A 214 36.00 39.67 8.04
C GLU A 214 35.44 38.38 7.38
N ASP A 215 36.18 37.28 7.51
CA ASP A 215 35.88 35.84 7.32
C ASP A 215 35.23 35.31 6.01
N GLU A 216 36.00 35.41 4.91
CA GLU A 216 35.72 34.77 3.61
C GLU A 216 36.29 33.33 3.47
N GLU A 217 37.04 32.81 4.43
CA GLU A 217 37.87 31.60 4.23
C GLU A 217 37.05 30.31 4.09
N TRP A 218 35.91 30.18 4.80
CA TRP A 218 35.00 29.03 4.72
C TRP A 218 34.19 28.97 3.40
N LEU A 219 33.78 30.13 2.88
CA LEU A 219 33.11 30.23 1.59
C LEU A 219 34.08 29.97 0.43
N ARG A 220 35.35 30.39 0.54
CA ARG A 220 36.37 30.17 -0.49
C ARG A 220 36.87 28.73 -0.58
N THR A 221 36.99 28.00 0.53
CA THR A 221 37.40 26.58 0.47
C THR A 221 36.35 25.67 -0.14
N THR A 222 35.07 26.04 -0.05
CA THR A 222 33.96 25.21 -0.57
C THR A 222 33.57 25.61 -2.01
N ALA A 223 33.61 26.91 -2.34
CA ALA A 223 33.27 27.41 -3.67
C ALA A 223 34.35 27.13 -4.74
N GLY A 224 35.57 26.78 -4.35
CA GLY A 224 36.67 26.49 -5.27
C GLY A 224 36.82 25.02 -5.71
N LEU A 225 36.06 24.09 -5.12
CA LEU A 225 36.19 22.64 -5.37
C LEU A 225 35.04 22.02 -6.18
N ILE A 226 33.93 22.75 -6.36
CA ILE A 226 32.73 22.25 -7.03
C ILE A 226 32.53 23.10 -8.28
N ASP A 227 32.64 22.49 -9.46
CA ASP A 227 32.22 23.13 -10.71
C ASP A 227 30.69 23.19 -10.73
N PRO A 228 30.06 24.38 -10.63
CA PRO A 228 28.59 24.50 -10.68
C PRO A 228 28.02 24.06 -12.04
N GLN A 229 28.88 23.84 -13.05
CA GLN A 229 28.51 23.31 -14.36
C GLN A 229 28.44 21.78 -14.40
N SER A 230 28.90 21.05 -13.37
CA SER A 230 28.89 19.58 -13.35
C SER A 230 27.66 18.96 -12.68
N ILE A 231 26.86 19.73 -11.93
CA ILE A 231 25.60 19.27 -11.34
C ILE A 231 24.48 19.61 -12.31
N LEU A 232 23.94 18.62 -13.00
CA LEU A 232 22.76 18.83 -13.82
C LEU A 232 21.60 19.21 -12.88
N LEU A 233 20.75 20.17 -13.27
CA LEU A 233 19.49 20.49 -12.57
C LEU A 233 18.60 19.25 -12.32
N ALA A 234 18.86 18.13 -13.03
CA ALA A 234 18.26 16.83 -12.84
C ALA A 234 18.64 16.13 -11.51
N ASP A 235 19.77 16.50 -10.90
CA ASP A 235 20.38 15.81 -9.74
C ASP A 235 19.97 16.44 -8.39
N LYS A 236 19.23 17.56 -8.39
CA LYS A 236 18.86 18.29 -7.16
C LYS A 236 17.95 17.50 -6.19
N PHE A 237 17.35 16.42 -6.67
CA PHE A 237 16.47 15.54 -5.89
C PHE A 237 17.10 14.15 -5.69
N ASP A 238 18.40 14.01 -5.93
CA ASP A 238 19.13 12.76 -5.77
C ASP A 238 20.20 12.93 -4.69
N VAL A 239 19.83 12.61 -3.44
CA VAL A 239 20.67 12.89 -2.27
C VAL A 239 21.97 12.08 -2.29
N GLU A 240 21.92 10.82 -2.75
CA GLU A 240 23.12 9.99 -2.93
C GLU A 240 24.08 10.62 -3.93
N THR A 241 23.55 11.15 -5.03
CA THR A 241 24.35 11.88 -6.02
C THR A 241 24.97 13.13 -5.41
N LEU A 242 24.20 13.92 -4.64
CA LEU A 242 24.71 15.12 -3.96
C LEU A 242 25.85 14.77 -2.97
N GLU A 243 25.67 13.73 -2.15
CA GLU A 243 26.69 13.25 -1.21
C GLU A 243 27.94 12.73 -1.94
N SER A 244 27.76 11.96 -3.02
CA SER A 244 28.88 11.45 -3.85
C SER A 244 29.70 12.57 -4.50
N GLN A 245 29.06 13.72 -4.75
CA GLN A 245 29.68 14.94 -5.28
C GLN A 245 30.36 15.79 -4.18
N GLY A 246 30.37 15.32 -2.93
CA GLY A 246 31.03 15.99 -1.81
C GLY A 246 30.22 17.14 -1.20
N ILE A 247 28.92 17.23 -1.49
CA ILE A 247 28.05 18.22 -0.85
C ILE A 247 27.78 17.76 0.58
N ASN A 248 28.05 18.63 1.54
CA ASN A 248 27.78 18.34 2.95
C ASN A 248 26.28 18.36 3.23
N VAL A 249 25.71 17.18 3.45
CA VAL A 249 24.31 16.96 3.77
C VAL A 249 24.15 16.80 5.29
N GLN A 250 23.34 17.67 5.91
CA GLN A 250 23.04 17.61 7.33
C GLN A 250 21.68 16.92 7.56
N HIS A 251 21.69 15.78 8.25
CA HIS A 251 20.47 15.08 8.66
C HIS A 251 19.85 15.73 9.90
N LEU A 252 18.51 15.75 9.97
CA LEU A 252 17.75 16.32 11.09
C LEU A 252 17.03 15.27 11.95
N SER A 253 17.44 13.99 11.87
CA SER A 253 16.85 12.87 12.61
C SER A 253 16.80 13.10 14.11
N ASP A 254 17.87 13.64 14.73
CA ASP A 254 17.92 13.93 16.17
C ASP A 254 16.83 14.91 16.63
N ARG A 255 16.47 15.87 15.75
CA ARG A 255 15.38 16.81 16.01
C ARG A 255 14.03 16.11 15.92
N ALA A 256 13.90 15.17 14.99
CA ALA A 256 12.72 14.36 14.84
C ALA A 256 12.50 13.47 16.08
N ASP A 257 13.53 12.77 16.57
CA ASP A 257 13.40 11.91 17.75
C ASP A 257 12.97 12.69 19.00
N LYS A 258 13.52 13.90 19.20
CA LYS A 258 13.04 14.78 20.29
C LYS A 258 11.59 15.20 20.11
N ALA A 259 11.17 15.50 18.89
CA ALA A 259 9.78 15.83 18.61
C ALA A 259 8.87 14.61 18.82
N TYR A 260 9.32 13.42 18.48
CA TYR A 260 8.61 12.17 18.72
C TYR A 260 8.34 11.96 20.22
N ASP A 261 9.39 12.04 21.05
CA ASP A 261 9.28 11.86 22.50
C ASP A 261 8.30 12.87 23.13
N MET A 262 8.37 14.13 22.69
CA MET A 262 7.48 15.19 23.18
C MET A 262 6.03 15.00 22.73
N ALA A 263 5.82 14.55 21.49
CA ALA A 263 4.49 14.26 20.97
C ALA A 263 3.82 13.12 21.75
N ILE A 264 4.49 11.97 21.85
CA ILE A 264 4.00 10.79 22.58
C ILE A 264 3.72 11.14 24.04
N GLY A 265 4.65 11.81 24.72
CA GLY A 265 4.48 12.18 26.12
C GLY A 265 3.24 13.06 26.36
N HIS A 266 3.01 14.06 25.52
CA HIS A 266 1.82 14.91 25.65
C HIS A 266 0.54 14.16 25.28
N LEU A 267 0.53 13.37 24.22
CA LEU A 267 -0.67 12.67 23.75
C LEU A 267 -1.12 11.56 24.70
N HIS A 268 -0.19 10.85 25.35
CA HIS A 268 -0.54 9.91 26.42
C HIS A 268 -1.24 10.60 27.58
N ILE A 269 -0.71 11.74 28.05
CA ILE A 269 -1.38 12.50 29.11
C ILE A 269 -2.76 12.97 28.66
N ALA A 270 -2.93 13.35 27.38
CA ALA A 270 -4.24 13.72 26.84
C ALA A 270 -5.26 12.58 26.95
N VAL A 271 -4.89 11.38 26.48
CA VAL A 271 -5.77 10.19 26.55
C VAL A 271 -6.02 9.73 28.00
N GLU A 272 -5.00 9.75 28.86
CA GLU A 272 -5.14 9.41 30.28
C GLU A 272 -6.08 10.38 31.01
N SER A 273 -6.02 11.67 30.67
CA SER A 273 -6.80 12.71 31.32
C SER A 273 -8.25 12.75 30.83
N ASP A 274 -8.48 12.50 29.53
CA ASP A 274 -9.81 12.31 28.97
C ASP A 274 -9.84 11.15 27.94
N PRO A 275 -10.12 9.92 28.37
CA PRO A 275 -10.21 8.77 27.48
C PRO A 275 -11.34 8.85 26.46
N ARG A 276 -12.28 9.81 26.61
CA ARG A 276 -13.38 10.06 25.67
C ARG A 276 -13.05 11.17 24.66
N GLN A 277 -11.82 11.66 24.66
CA GLN A 277 -11.34 12.56 23.61
C GLN A 277 -10.91 11.76 22.38
N ARG A 278 -11.87 11.44 21.51
CA ARG A 278 -11.66 10.61 20.31
C ARG A 278 -10.46 11.05 19.48
N SER A 279 -10.33 12.35 19.19
CA SER A 279 -9.29 12.86 18.28
C SER A 279 -7.85 12.63 18.78
N ALA A 280 -7.64 12.45 20.09
CA ALA A 280 -6.31 12.17 20.63
C ALA A 280 -5.79 10.78 20.20
N TYR A 281 -6.68 9.81 20.00
CA TYR A 281 -6.34 8.48 19.48
C TYR A 281 -5.86 8.53 18.03
N SER A 282 -6.46 9.37 17.19
CA SER A 282 -6.00 9.57 15.80
C SER A 282 -4.62 10.21 15.75
N ASP A 283 -4.36 11.18 16.62
CA ASP A 283 -3.04 11.82 16.71
C ASP A 283 -1.97 10.82 17.16
N LEU A 284 -2.26 9.97 18.16
CA LEU A 284 -1.38 8.87 18.57
C LEU A 284 -1.19 7.83 17.46
N MET A 285 -2.28 7.44 16.77
CA MET A 285 -2.21 6.50 15.66
C MET A 285 -1.32 7.02 14.54
N GLN A 286 -1.41 8.32 14.21
CA GLN A 286 -0.58 8.98 13.20
C GLN A 286 0.91 8.86 13.54
N ILE A 287 1.29 9.14 14.78
CA ILE A 287 2.70 9.09 15.19
C ILE A 287 3.23 7.66 15.31
N TYR A 288 2.43 6.70 15.79
CA TYR A 288 2.81 5.29 15.80
C TYR A 288 2.97 4.73 14.40
N ALA A 289 2.07 5.06 13.47
CA ALA A 289 2.18 4.65 12.07
C ALA A 289 3.45 5.20 11.41
N LEU A 290 3.80 6.46 11.67
CA LEU A 290 5.02 7.08 11.13
C LEU A 290 6.32 6.46 11.70
N LYS A 291 6.30 5.97 12.93
CA LYS A 291 7.46 5.34 13.59
C LYS A 291 7.54 3.82 13.36
N GLY A 292 6.43 3.20 12.94
CA GLY A 292 6.30 1.74 12.80
C GLY A 292 6.05 1.01 14.13
N GLU A 293 5.52 1.72 15.14
CA GLU A 293 5.30 1.17 16.50
C GLU A 293 3.90 0.55 16.64
N TYR A 294 3.62 -0.48 15.84
CA TYR A 294 2.28 -1.06 15.74
C TYR A 294 1.83 -1.83 16.99
N GLY A 295 2.76 -2.36 17.78
CA GLY A 295 2.42 -2.97 19.08
C GLY A 295 1.79 -1.96 20.05
N ALA A 296 2.42 -0.79 20.20
CA ALA A 296 1.89 0.30 21.03
C ALA A 296 0.58 0.86 20.45
N ALA A 297 0.46 0.92 19.12
CA ALA A 297 -0.79 1.29 18.47
C ALA A 297 -1.93 0.33 18.83
N LEU A 298 -1.70 -0.99 18.82
CA LEU A 298 -2.73 -1.97 19.21
C LEU A 298 -3.16 -1.81 20.67
N ASP A 299 -2.23 -1.64 21.61
CA ASP A 299 -2.54 -1.39 23.03
C ASP A 299 -3.39 -0.12 23.22
N MET A 300 -3.11 0.92 22.44
CA MET A 300 -3.89 2.16 22.45
C MET A 300 -5.27 1.97 21.80
N LEU A 301 -5.37 1.22 20.70
CA LEU A 301 -6.64 0.97 20.02
C LEU A 301 -7.57 0.07 20.85
N GLU A 302 -7.04 -0.82 21.69
CA GLU A 302 -7.84 -1.53 22.69
C GLU A 302 -8.53 -0.58 23.67
N GLN A 303 -7.86 0.50 24.09
CA GLN A 303 -8.47 1.54 24.92
C GLN A 303 -9.54 2.33 24.15
N MET A 304 -9.25 2.69 22.89
CA MET A 304 -10.23 3.36 22.02
C MET A 304 -11.49 2.51 21.84
N TYR A 305 -11.36 1.19 21.70
CA TYR A 305 -12.48 0.25 21.59
C TYR A 305 -13.43 0.28 22.78
N LEU A 306 -12.92 0.51 24.00
CA LEU A 306 -13.76 0.59 25.20
C LEU A 306 -14.75 1.78 25.17
N PHE A 307 -14.38 2.87 24.49
CA PHE A 307 -15.18 4.09 24.43
C PHE A 307 -15.88 4.32 23.09
N PHE A 308 -15.32 3.78 22.00
CA PHE A 308 -15.76 4.04 20.62
C PHE A 308 -15.90 2.76 19.77
N PRO A 309 -16.63 1.72 20.23
CA PRO A 309 -16.70 0.44 19.51
C PRO A 309 -17.42 0.52 18.15
N GLU A 310 -18.19 1.58 17.91
CA GLU A 310 -18.94 1.83 16.67
C GLU A 310 -18.28 2.89 15.78
N ASP A 311 -17.09 3.37 16.13
CA ASP A 311 -16.36 4.35 15.30
C ASP A 311 -15.66 3.64 14.14
N PRO A 312 -15.92 4.00 12.86
CA PRO A 312 -15.31 3.33 11.73
C PRO A 312 -13.79 3.45 11.69
N GLU A 313 -13.19 4.55 12.16
CA GLU A 313 -11.73 4.71 12.07
C GLU A 313 -10.99 3.85 13.10
N LEU A 314 -11.62 3.49 14.23
CA LEU A 314 -11.06 2.48 15.12
C LEU A 314 -10.78 1.18 14.36
N TRP A 315 -11.76 0.72 13.60
CA TRP A 315 -11.66 -0.53 12.84
C TRP A 315 -10.67 -0.43 11.70
N THR A 316 -10.60 0.70 10.98
CA THR A 316 -9.57 0.87 9.94
C THR A 316 -8.17 0.93 10.54
N TYR A 317 -7.99 1.61 11.69
CA TYR A 317 -6.71 1.66 12.39
C TYR A 317 -6.27 0.30 12.91
N LEU A 318 -7.17 -0.48 13.52
CA LEU A 318 -6.88 -1.87 13.92
C LEU A 318 -6.53 -2.73 12.71
N GLY A 319 -7.28 -2.60 11.61
CA GLY A 319 -7.03 -3.33 10.36
C GLY A 319 -5.64 -3.03 9.81
N TYR A 320 -5.27 -1.75 9.78
CA TYR A 320 -3.95 -1.30 9.35
C TYR A 320 -2.83 -1.76 10.29
N ALA A 321 -2.99 -1.62 11.62
CA ALA A 321 -1.98 -2.04 12.59
C ALA A 321 -1.74 -3.57 12.54
N HIS A 322 -2.80 -4.38 12.37
CA HIS A 322 -2.67 -5.82 12.17
C HIS A 322 -1.99 -6.16 10.84
N TYR A 323 -2.31 -5.44 9.75
CA TYR A 323 -1.67 -5.64 8.44
C TYR A 323 -0.15 -5.44 8.53
N GLU A 324 0.26 -4.31 9.11
CA GLU A 324 1.68 -3.96 9.26
C GLU A 324 2.42 -4.85 10.27
N SER A 325 1.69 -5.44 11.22
CA SER A 325 2.23 -6.45 12.13
C SER A 325 2.33 -7.86 11.51
N GLY A 326 1.96 -8.04 10.24
CA GLY A 326 1.91 -9.35 9.56
C GLY A 326 0.73 -10.24 9.95
N ASN A 327 -0.21 -9.73 10.76
CA ASN A 327 -1.41 -10.43 11.24
C ASN A 327 -2.55 -10.34 10.21
N TYR A 328 -2.31 -10.77 8.97
CA TYR A 328 -3.20 -10.53 7.83
C TYR A 328 -4.61 -11.12 8.00
N LEU A 329 -4.73 -12.30 8.64
CA LEU A 329 -6.04 -12.90 8.90
C LEU A 329 -6.91 -12.03 9.81
N GLU A 330 -6.33 -11.50 10.89
CA GLU A 330 -7.06 -10.62 11.80
C GLU A 330 -7.32 -9.27 11.16
N SER A 331 -6.36 -8.72 10.40
CA SER A 331 -6.54 -7.51 9.62
C SER A 331 -7.75 -7.60 8.69
N ALA A 332 -7.89 -8.70 7.94
CA ALA A 332 -9.03 -8.91 7.04
C ALA A 332 -10.37 -8.88 7.78
N LYS A 333 -10.48 -9.61 8.90
CA LYS A 333 -11.70 -9.63 9.72
C LYS A 333 -12.06 -8.26 10.28
N VAL A 334 -11.06 -7.52 10.75
CA VAL A 334 -11.25 -6.20 11.37
C VAL A 334 -11.68 -5.17 10.32
N PHE A 335 -11.09 -5.17 9.13
CA PHE A 335 -11.55 -4.31 8.02
C PHE A 335 -12.99 -4.64 7.63
N GLU A 336 -13.32 -5.92 7.47
CA GLU A 336 -14.69 -6.35 7.18
C GLU A 336 -15.68 -5.87 8.24
N LYS A 337 -15.30 -5.95 9.52
CA LYS A 337 -16.11 -5.43 10.62
C LYS A 337 -16.28 -3.92 10.55
N GLY A 338 -15.21 -3.19 10.21
CA GLY A 338 -15.24 -1.74 10.05
C GLY A 338 -16.24 -1.26 9.00
N PHE A 339 -16.42 -2.01 7.91
CA PHE A 339 -17.39 -1.67 6.87
C PHE A 339 -18.84 -1.62 7.35
N GLU A 340 -19.19 -2.29 8.46
CA GLU A 340 -20.53 -2.20 9.06
C GLU A 340 -20.81 -0.83 9.69
N PHE A 341 -19.77 -0.07 10.03
CA PHE A 341 -19.86 1.22 10.73
C PHE A 341 -19.52 2.43 9.84
N MET A 342 -19.08 2.19 8.60
CA MET A 342 -18.73 3.26 7.66
C MET A 342 -19.98 3.95 7.11
N ASP A 343 -19.84 5.26 6.83
CA ASP A 343 -20.80 5.96 5.99
C ASP A 343 -20.62 5.58 4.51
N GLU A 344 -21.55 6.04 3.66
CA GLU A 344 -21.57 5.71 2.23
C GLU A 344 -20.30 6.20 1.51
N ASP A 345 -19.80 7.38 1.85
CA ASP A 345 -18.63 7.99 1.21
C ASP A 345 -17.35 7.22 1.55
N MET A 346 -17.14 6.86 2.82
CA MET A 346 -15.99 6.05 3.24
C MET A 346 -16.07 4.64 2.67
N ALA A 347 -17.23 3.99 2.72
CA ALA A 347 -17.42 2.66 2.15
C ALA A 347 -17.18 2.65 0.62
N TYR A 348 -17.57 3.73 -0.08
CA TYR A 348 -17.29 3.91 -1.50
C TYR A 348 -15.78 3.96 -1.77
N ALA A 349 -15.00 4.71 -0.99
CA ALA A 349 -13.55 4.82 -1.17
C ALA A 349 -12.83 3.46 -1.10
N TYR A 350 -13.24 2.57 -0.19
CA TYR A 350 -12.63 1.23 -0.03
C TYR A 350 -13.00 0.25 -1.15
N ASN A 351 -14.17 0.40 -1.75
CA ASN A 351 -14.63 -0.52 -2.80
C ASN A 351 -14.36 0.00 -4.21
N ASN A 352 -14.07 1.29 -4.35
CA ASN A 352 -13.89 1.93 -5.65
C ASN A 352 -12.52 1.66 -6.26
N LEU A 353 -12.52 1.00 -7.43
CA LEU A 353 -11.30 0.68 -8.15
C LEU A 353 -10.83 1.77 -9.13
N LYS A 354 -11.65 2.78 -9.45
CA LYS A 354 -11.34 3.79 -10.48
C LYS A 354 -9.97 4.43 -10.33
N LEU A 355 -9.51 4.61 -9.09
CA LEU A 355 -8.18 5.11 -8.83
C LEU A 355 -7.13 4.17 -9.42
N ILE A 356 -7.17 2.87 -9.13
CA ILE A 356 -6.12 1.91 -9.51
C ILE A 356 -6.31 1.24 -10.87
N LEU A 357 -7.41 1.51 -11.58
CA LEU A 357 -7.66 0.96 -12.92
C LEU A 357 -6.96 1.73 -14.04
N PRO A 358 -6.53 1.01 -15.11
CA PRO A 358 -6.19 1.63 -16.40
C PRO A 358 -7.37 2.43 -16.97
N GLU A 359 -7.09 3.49 -17.73
CA GLU A 359 -8.12 4.40 -18.26
C GLU A 359 -9.12 3.70 -19.19
N ASP A 360 -8.67 2.73 -19.99
CA ASP A 360 -9.48 1.95 -20.92
C ASP A 360 -10.38 0.90 -20.24
N GLU A 361 -10.09 0.54 -18.98
CA GLU A 361 -10.89 -0.40 -18.20
C GLU A 361 -11.98 0.29 -17.37
N LYS A 362 -11.85 1.59 -17.08
CA LYS A 362 -12.83 2.36 -16.27
C LYS A 362 -14.26 2.27 -16.80
N SER A 363 -14.45 2.35 -18.11
CA SER A 363 -15.78 2.25 -18.72
C SER A 363 -16.41 0.86 -18.57
N GLN A 364 -15.60 -0.20 -18.48
CA GLN A 364 -16.11 -1.55 -18.24
C GLN A 364 -16.49 -1.74 -16.77
N TYR A 365 -15.66 -1.22 -15.86
CA TYR A 365 -15.93 -1.16 -14.44
C TYR A 365 -17.25 -0.44 -14.15
N GLU A 366 -17.48 0.74 -14.72
CA GLU A 366 -18.70 1.53 -14.49
C GLU A 366 -20.00 0.85 -14.97
N LYS A 367 -19.92 -0.14 -15.87
CA LYS A 367 -21.11 -0.89 -16.32
C LYS A 367 -21.56 -1.93 -15.31
N ASP A 368 -20.64 -2.49 -14.53
CA ASP A 368 -20.90 -3.53 -13.54
C ASP A 368 -19.78 -3.54 -12.48
N GLU A 369 -19.83 -2.57 -11.57
CA GLU A 369 -18.78 -2.34 -10.58
C GLU A 369 -18.56 -3.56 -9.68
N VAL A 370 -19.63 -4.25 -9.30
CA VAL A 370 -19.59 -5.39 -8.38
C VAL A 370 -18.91 -6.59 -9.04
N ALA A 371 -19.39 -7.02 -10.22
CA ALA A 371 -18.83 -8.19 -10.87
C ALA A 371 -17.40 -7.92 -11.38
N TYR A 372 -17.14 -6.70 -11.86
CA TYR A 372 -15.78 -6.31 -12.24
C TYR A 372 -14.85 -6.33 -11.03
N SER A 373 -15.25 -5.76 -9.89
CA SER A 373 -14.40 -5.75 -8.68
C SER A 373 -14.06 -7.15 -8.19
N ALA A 374 -15.03 -8.06 -8.19
CA ALA A 374 -14.79 -9.45 -7.83
C ALA A 374 -13.71 -10.08 -8.72
N ARG A 375 -13.86 -9.99 -10.06
CA ARG A 375 -12.87 -10.53 -11.02
C ARG A 375 -11.51 -9.84 -10.91
N PHE A 376 -11.50 -8.53 -10.68
CA PHE A 376 -10.27 -7.76 -10.50
C PHE A 376 -9.49 -8.30 -9.30
N TRP A 377 -10.12 -8.39 -8.13
CA TRP A 377 -9.45 -8.87 -6.93
C TRP A 377 -9.01 -10.34 -7.08
N THR A 378 -9.83 -11.23 -7.65
CA THR A 378 -9.41 -12.62 -7.91
C THR A 378 -8.17 -12.69 -8.82
N SER A 379 -8.08 -11.85 -9.85
CA SER A 379 -6.89 -11.81 -10.72
C SER A 379 -5.67 -11.16 -10.08
N LYS A 380 -5.88 -10.41 -9.00
CA LYS A 380 -4.84 -9.73 -8.24
C LYS A 380 -4.45 -10.48 -6.98
N ASP A 381 -5.12 -11.59 -6.71
CA ASP A 381 -4.84 -12.45 -5.58
C ASP A 381 -3.51 -13.17 -5.80
N PRO A 382 -2.48 -12.93 -4.99
CA PRO A 382 -1.24 -13.66 -5.10
C PRO A 382 -1.38 -15.09 -4.55
N ARG A 383 -2.33 -15.36 -3.65
CA ARG A 383 -2.51 -16.65 -3.00
C ARG A 383 -3.98 -16.99 -2.79
N TYR A 384 -4.46 -18.01 -3.49
CA TYR A 384 -5.81 -18.52 -3.28
C TYR A 384 -5.92 -19.41 -2.04
N LEU A 385 -4.81 -19.88 -1.46
CA LEU A 385 -4.80 -20.74 -0.27
C LEU A 385 -5.27 -20.01 0.98
N THR A 386 -5.00 -18.70 1.09
CA THR A 386 -5.44 -17.89 2.21
C THR A 386 -6.94 -17.58 2.11
N PRO A 387 -7.63 -17.40 3.25
CA PRO A 387 -9.04 -17.01 3.26
C PRO A 387 -9.25 -15.52 2.95
N TYR A 388 -8.18 -14.76 2.78
CA TYR A 388 -8.15 -13.35 2.43
C TYR A 388 -7.24 -13.15 1.20
N ASN A 389 -7.45 -12.04 0.52
CA ASN A 389 -6.67 -11.63 -0.64
C ASN A 389 -5.68 -10.54 -0.20
N GLU A 390 -4.37 -10.84 -0.26
CA GLU A 390 -3.33 -9.95 0.27
C GLU A 390 -3.29 -8.60 -0.45
N ARG A 391 -3.48 -8.60 -1.78
CA ARG A 391 -3.47 -7.37 -2.56
C ARG A 391 -4.66 -6.47 -2.22
N LYS A 392 -5.84 -7.05 -2.02
CA LYS A 392 -7.05 -6.34 -1.59
C LYS A 392 -6.87 -5.81 -0.16
N LEU A 393 -6.31 -6.60 0.73
CA LEU A 393 -6.01 -6.17 2.10
C LEU A 393 -4.99 -5.02 2.12
N ALA A 394 -3.95 -5.10 1.29
CA ALA A 394 -2.98 -4.04 1.09
C ALA A 394 -3.63 -2.75 0.55
N HIS A 395 -4.68 -2.85 -0.28
CA HIS A 395 -5.43 -1.68 -0.74
C HIS A 395 -6.11 -0.95 0.43
N TYR A 396 -6.76 -1.70 1.33
CA TYR A 396 -7.42 -1.16 2.52
C TYR A 396 -6.41 -0.52 3.47
N ALA A 397 -5.27 -1.18 3.69
CA ALA A 397 -4.17 -0.64 4.47
C ALA A 397 -3.64 0.67 3.87
N ARG A 398 -3.41 0.72 2.55
CA ARG A 398 -2.93 1.93 1.87
C ARG A 398 -3.93 3.09 1.92
N LEU A 399 -5.23 2.82 1.79
CA LEU A 399 -6.28 3.84 1.95
C LEU A 399 -6.30 4.40 3.37
N THR A 400 -6.28 3.52 4.37
CA THR A 400 -6.22 3.91 5.79
C THR A 400 -5.00 4.78 6.05
N TYR A 401 -3.83 4.35 5.57
CA TYR A 401 -2.58 5.07 5.77
C TYR A 401 -2.56 6.42 5.03
N ALA A 402 -3.10 6.46 3.80
CA ALA A 402 -3.23 7.70 3.05
C ALA A 402 -4.08 8.72 3.80
N ASP A 403 -5.21 8.29 4.32
CA ASP A 403 -6.14 9.14 5.05
C ASP A 403 -5.59 9.63 6.38
N LEU A 404 -4.93 8.74 7.13
CA LEU A 404 -4.29 9.05 8.40
C LEU A 404 -3.16 10.10 8.26
N LEU A 405 -2.41 10.07 7.15
CA LEU A 405 -1.21 10.91 7.00
C LEU A 405 -1.34 12.10 6.06
N TYR A 406 -2.15 11.98 5.01
CA TYR A 406 -2.14 12.91 3.89
C TYR A 406 -3.48 13.63 3.69
N GLY A 407 -4.43 13.48 4.62
CA GLY A 407 -5.67 14.28 4.61
C GLY A 407 -5.39 15.78 4.70
N SER A 408 -6.22 16.57 4.01
CA SER A 408 -6.22 18.04 4.11
C SER A 408 -7.58 18.53 4.58
N PRO A 409 -7.81 18.63 5.91
CA PRO A 409 -9.07 19.11 6.46
C PRO A 409 -9.42 20.53 5.98
N GLY A 410 -8.41 21.39 5.84
CA GLY A 410 -8.60 22.77 5.39
C GLY A 410 -9.03 22.91 3.92
N MET A 411 -8.86 21.87 3.10
CA MET A 411 -9.39 21.79 1.74
C MET A 411 -10.58 20.84 1.63
N ASN A 412 -11.04 20.27 2.74
CA ASN A 412 -12.05 19.22 2.78
C ASN A 412 -11.70 18.02 1.87
N LEU A 413 -10.43 17.61 1.89
CA LEU A 413 -9.94 16.44 1.16
C LEU A 413 -9.56 15.34 2.16
N ARG A 414 -10.10 14.13 1.95
CA ARG A 414 -9.60 12.91 2.59
C ARG A 414 -8.22 12.59 2.05
N GLY A 415 -7.43 11.84 2.80
CA GLY A 415 -6.03 11.65 2.40
C GLY A 415 -5.88 10.87 1.11
N TRP A 416 -6.77 9.91 0.83
CA TRP A 416 -6.82 9.20 -0.45
C TRP A 416 -7.22 10.08 -1.64
N ASP A 417 -7.79 11.28 -1.45
CA ASP A 417 -8.13 12.23 -2.52
C ASP A 417 -7.00 13.24 -2.81
N THR A 418 -5.93 13.21 -2.01
CA THR A 418 -4.74 14.05 -2.24
C THR A 418 -3.79 13.43 -3.25
N GLU A 419 -2.94 14.25 -3.87
CA GLU A 419 -1.95 13.75 -4.84
C GLU A 419 -1.00 12.72 -4.22
N ARG A 420 -0.55 12.92 -2.98
CA ARG A 420 0.26 11.93 -2.25
C ARG A 420 -0.52 10.67 -1.92
N GLY A 421 -1.76 10.80 -1.49
CA GLY A 421 -2.63 9.65 -1.25
C GLY A 421 -2.85 8.81 -2.50
N HIS A 422 -3.10 9.45 -3.64
CA HIS A 422 -3.21 8.76 -4.93
C HIS A 422 -1.97 7.92 -5.26
N ILE A 423 -0.77 8.49 -5.09
CA ILE A 423 0.48 7.76 -5.32
C ILE A 423 0.63 6.61 -4.32
N LEU A 424 0.37 6.85 -3.04
CA LEU A 424 0.46 5.84 -1.98
C LEU A 424 -0.50 4.66 -2.20
N VAL A 425 -1.75 4.92 -2.60
CA VAL A 425 -2.75 3.88 -2.84
C VAL A 425 -2.37 3.00 -4.03
N ARG A 426 -1.79 3.60 -5.08
CA ARG A 426 -1.33 2.88 -6.27
C ARG A 426 -0.09 2.03 -6.02
N TYR A 427 0.91 2.57 -5.33
CA TYR A 427 2.26 1.98 -5.29
C TYR A 427 2.71 1.52 -3.90
N GLY A 428 1.98 1.88 -2.83
CA GLY A 428 2.37 1.59 -1.45
C GLY A 428 3.38 2.59 -0.89
N VAL A 429 3.93 2.28 0.27
CA VAL A 429 5.01 3.07 0.90
C VAL A 429 6.25 3.03 0.00
N PRO A 430 6.93 4.16 -0.26
CA PRO A 430 8.13 4.16 -1.08
C PRO A 430 9.28 3.41 -0.40
N ASN A 431 10.20 2.85 -1.19
CA ASN A 431 11.41 2.18 -0.71
C ASN A 431 12.31 3.16 0.06
N ALA A 432 12.29 4.43 -0.33
CA ALA A 432 12.91 5.52 0.43
C ALA A 432 12.08 6.81 0.31
N ASP A 433 11.89 7.51 1.43
CA ASP A 433 11.35 8.87 1.47
C ASP A 433 12.38 9.85 2.03
N VAL A 434 12.62 10.95 1.32
CA VAL A 434 13.56 11.99 1.77
C VAL A 434 12.88 13.35 1.73
N ILE A 435 13.08 14.15 2.77
CA ILE A 435 12.62 15.53 2.82
C ILE A 435 13.81 16.45 2.62
N VAL A 436 13.78 17.28 1.59
CA VAL A 436 14.84 18.25 1.28
C VAL A 436 14.38 19.63 1.72
N ILE A 437 15.16 20.24 2.62
CA ILE A 437 14.96 21.62 3.07
C ILE A 437 16.17 22.43 2.61
N PRO A 438 16.07 23.22 1.53
CA PRO A 438 17.17 24.07 1.08
C PRO A 438 17.41 25.20 2.11
N LYS A 439 18.65 25.43 2.54
CA LYS A 439 19.01 26.63 3.32
C LYS A 439 18.95 27.86 2.41
N SER A 440 18.36 28.98 2.83
CA SER A 440 18.49 30.25 2.12
C SER A 440 19.83 30.92 2.47
N THR A 441 20.53 31.48 1.48
CA THR A 441 21.71 32.36 1.70
C THR A 441 21.35 33.83 1.50
N SER A 442 20.12 34.26 1.83
CA SER A 442 19.77 35.68 1.88
C SER A 442 20.56 36.35 3.00
N ASN A 443 21.80 36.74 2.68
CA ASN A 443 22.59 37.69 3.43
C ASN A 443 21.72 38.92 3.66
N ILE A 444 21.18 39.07 4.87
CA ILE A 444 20.80 40.36 5.40
C ILE A 444 22.07 41.21 5.34
N ASP A 445 22.09 42.13 4.38
CA ASP A 445 23.15 43.10 4.19
C ASP A 445 23.38 43.86 5.51
N ARG A 446 24.46 43.50 6.22
CA ARG A 446 24.85 44.13 7.50
C ARG A 446 25.37 45.56 7.32
N SER A 447 25.30 46.15 6.12
CA SER A 447 25.86 47.48 5.83
C SER A 447 24.91 48.66 6.04
N VAL A 448 23.63 48.46 6.38
CA VAL A 448 22.71 49.57 6.67
C VAL A 448 22.82 50.01 8.13
N GLN A 449 23.64 51.04 8.39
CA GLN A 449 23.62 51.76 9.67
C GLN A 449 22.25 52.42 9.89
N PRO A 450 21.71 52.42 11.13
CA PRO A 450 20.44 53.06 11.43
C PRO A 450 20.58 54.58 11.34
N VAL A 451 19.80 55.21 10.48
CA VAL A 451 19.60 56.66 10.52
C VAL A 451 18.82 57.00 11.78
N ARG A 452 19.49 57.57 12.78
CA ARG A 452 18.83 58.23 13.91
C ARG A 452 18.16 59.51 13.40
N GLY A 453 16.84 59.48 13.26
CA GLY A 453 16.00 60.65 13.04
C GLY A 453 14.87 60.68 14.06
N ASP A 454 14.89 61.71 14.90
CA ASP A 454 13.88 62.02 15.91
C ASP A 454 12.62 62.59 15.24
N VAL A 455 11.49 61.86 15.24
CA VAL A 455 10.17 62.42 14.87
C VAL A 455 9.07 61.75 15.70
N GLY A 456 8.27 62.59 16.34
CA GLY A 456 7.27 62.23 17.35
C GLY A 456 5.98 61.59 16.85
N ALA A 457 5.17 61.23 17.85
CA ALA A 457 3.92 60.49 17.79
C ALA A 457 2.93 60.91 16.69
N GLY A 458 2.46 59.91 15.95
CA GLY A 458 1.30 59.95 15.06
C GLY A 458 0.90 58.52 14.71
N GLU A 459 -0.39 58.21 14.84
CA GLU A 459 -0.99 56.87 14.67
C GLU A 459 -0.64 56.17 13.35
N GLY A 460 -0.39 54.85 13.45
CA GLY A 460 -0.24 53.93 12.32
C GLY A 460 1.18 53.40 12.17
N ASP A 461 1.58 52.44 13.01
CA ASP A 461 2.97 51.99 13.05
C ASP A 461 3.14 50.54 12.55
N THR A 462 3.43 50.43 11.25
CA THR A 462 3.98 49.26 10.58
C THR A 462 5.48 49.05 10.86
N SER A 463 6.12 49.87 11.72
CA SER A 463 7.55 49.75 12.04
C SER A 463 7.91 48.79 13.17
N SER A 464 6.92 48.18 13.83
CA SER A 464 7.14 47.12 14.84
C SER A 464 7.53 45.75 14.23
N ILE A 465 7.48 45.59 12.90
CA ILE A 465 7.79 44.32 12.21
C ILE A 465 9.30 44.07 12.09
N LEU A 466 10.15 45.11 12.11
CA LEU A 466 11.61 44.96 11.94
C LEU A 466 12.40 44.80 13.25
N GLY A 467 11.78 44.98 14.41
CA GLY A 467 12.46 44.96 15.71
C GLY A 467 12.58 43.60 16.39
N ILE A 468 11.91 42.55 15.89
CA ILE A 468 11.73 41.26 16.61
C ILE A 468 12.71 40.17 16.12
N ALA A 469 13.58 40.46 15.14
CA ALA A 469 14.50 39.47 14.57
C ALA A 469 15.83 39.33 15.34
N ARG A 470 15.85 39.53 16.67
CA ARG A 470 17.13 39.61 17.41
C ARG A 470 17.32 38.76 18.65
N ASP A 471 16.30 38.07 19.14
CA ASP A 471 16.49 37.09 20.20
C ASP A 471 16.26 35.68 19.66
N GLY A 472 17.34 34.90 19.68
CA GLY A 472 17.38 33.54 19.16
C GLY A 472 16.48 32.62 19.96
N ASP A 473 15.38 32.21 19.34
CA ASP A 473 14.67 30.94 19.57
C ASP A 473 13.72 30.70 18.37
N GLY A 474 14.30 30.21 17.27
CA GLY A 474 13.58 29.57 16.15
C GLY A 474 12.82 30.48 15.18
N TRP A 475 13.08 30.28 13.88
CA TRP A 475 12.38 30.82 12.69
C TRP A 475 12.91 32.13 12.09
N ASP A 476 13.80 32.00 11.11
CA ASP A 476 14.15 33.03 10.13
C ASP A 476 12.98 33.18 9.12
N MET A 477 12.28 34.32 9.14
CA MET A 477 11.09 34.56 8.30
C MET A 477 11.40 34.83 6.81
N PHE A 478 12.67 34.75 6.40
CA PHE A 478 13.12 35.05 5.03
C PHE A 478 13.96 33.92 4.40
N GLU A 479 13.79 32.68 4.87
CA GLU A 479 14.26 31.52 4.11
C GLU A 479 13.27 31.22 2.97
N GLU A 480 13.54 31.77 1.78
CA GLU A 480 12.70 31.76 0.56
C GLU A 480 12.53 30.38 -0.13
N ALA A 481 12.86 29.25 0.49
CA ALA A 481 12.92 27.95 -0.19
C ALA A 481 11.72 27.03 0.09
N ASN A 482 11.16 26.44 -0.97
CA ASN A 482 10.17 25.35 -0.88
C ASN A 482 10.79 24.13 -0.18
N THR A 483 10.00 23.42 0.63
CA THR A 483 10.38 22.08 1.10
C THR A 483 9.98 21.07 0.03
N TYR A 484 10.85 20.09 -0.25
CA TYR A 484 10.55 19.01 -1.18
C TYR A 484 10.48 17.67 -0.47
N ASN A 485 9.57 16.79 -0.88
CA ASN A 485 9.52 15.41 -0.42
C ASN A 485 9.65 14.49 -1.63
N ILE A 486 10.68 13.64 -1.60
CA ILE A 486 11.07 12.77 -2.69
C ILE A 486 10.71 11.34 -2.27
N TRP A 487 9.89 10.67 -3.05
CA TRP A 487 9.52 9.27 -2.86
C TRP A 487 10.16 8.43 -3.96
N ASN A 488 10.99 7.47 -3.57
CA ASN A 488 11.71 6.60 -4.48
C ASN A 488 11.15 5.16 -4.42
N TYR A 489 10.75 4.62 -5.56
CA TYR A 489 10.24 3.25 -5.72
C TYR A 489 11.23 2.34 -6.50
N GLY A 490 12.47 2.79 -6.67
CA GLY A 490 13.52 2.11 -7.45
C GLY A 490 13.50 2.50 -8.92
N GLU A 491 12.49 2.05 -9.67
CA GLU A 491 12.38 2.30 -11.11
C GLU A 491 11.89 3.71 -11.46
N PHE A 492 11.11 4.31 -10.57
CA PHE A 492 10.58 5.65 -10.71
C PHE A 492 10.55 6.37 -9.38
N LYS A 493 10.50 7.70 -9.46
CA LYS A 493 10.45 8.59 -8.30
C LYS A 493 9.39 9.67 -8.49
N PHE A 494 8.78 10.07 -7.39
CA PHE A 494 7.86 11.20 -7.33
C PHE A 494 8.47 12.29 -6.47
N VAL A 495 8.32 13.54 -6.90
CA VAL A 495 8.78 14.69 -6.14
C VAL A 495 7.59 15.59 -5.87
N PHE A 496 7.40 15.89 -4.60
CA PHE A 496 6.39 16.79 -4.12
C PHE A 496 7.03 18.06 -3.56
N GLU A 497 6.33 19.17 -3.64
CA GLU A 497 6.70 20.45 -3.01
C GLU A 497 5.63 20.89 -2.01
N ASP A 498 6.06 21.47 -0.89
CA ASP A 498 5.23 22.20 0.07
C ASP A 498 5.62 23.69 0.02
N PRO A 499 4.97 24.48 -0.84
CA PRO A 499 5.33 25.88 -1.06
C PRO A 499 5.00 26.78 0.13
N PHE A 500 4.15 26.32 1.06
CA PHE A 500 3.69 27.11 2.21
C PHE A 500 4.18 26.59 3.55
N ARG A 501 4.97 25.50 3.54
CA ARG A 501 5.51 24.81 4.72
C ARG A 501 4.45 24.42 5.73
N ASN A 502 3.24 24.16 5.28
CA ASN A 502 2.08 23.86 6.12
C ASN A 502 1.74 22.36 6.13
N GLY A 503 2.52 21.53 5.44
CA GLY A 503 2.30 20.09 5.30
C GLY A 503 1.47 19.71 4.07
N GLU A 504 1.01 20.69 3.28
CA GLU A 504 0.20 20.48 2.08
C GLU A 504 1.11 20.35 0.85
N TYR A 505 1.45 19.11 0.53
CA TYR A 505 2.32 18.81 -0.59
C TYR A 505 1.53 18.58 -1.88
N ARG A 506 2.11 19.04 -2.99
CA ARG A 506 1.65 18.76 -4.36
C ARG A 506 2.81 18.29 -5.23
N LEU A 507 2.55 17.59 -6.32
CA LEU A 507 3.54 17.21 -7.31
C LEU A 507 4.28 18.44 -7.83
N TYR A 508 5.60 18.34 -7.84
CA TYR A 508 6.46 19.43 -8.27
C TYR A 508 6.41 19.59 -9.79
N SER A 509 6.14 20.82 -10.23
CA SER A 509 6.28 21.25 -11.62
C SER A 509 7.18 22.50 -11.66
N PRO A 510 8.17 22.57 -12.57
CA PRO A 510 9.05 23.73 -12.71
C PRO A 510 8.27 25.02 -12.98
N SER A 511 8.69 26.13 -12.36
CA SER A 511 8.10 27.43 -12.67
C SER A 511 8.48 27.89 -14.09
N SER A 512 7.71 28.82 -14.66
CA SER A 512 8.06 29.40 -15.97
C SER A 512 9.46 30.03 -15.98
N ARG A 513 9.93 30.51 -14.83
CA ARG A 513 11.28 31.02 -14.65
C ARG A 513 12.31 29.90 -14.73
N ASP A 514 12.11 28.79 -14.03
CA ASP A 514 13.02 27.64 -14.07
C ASP A 514 13.15 27.06 -15.49
N ILE A 515 12.04 27.03 -16.23
CA ILE A 515 12.01 26.62 -17.64
C ILE A 515 12.81 27.59 -18.52
N ALA A 516 12.61 28.91 -18.33
CA ALA A 516 13.36 29.94 -19.06
C ALA A 516 14.87 29.90 -18.76
N GLU A 517 15.24 29.46 -17.55
CA GLU A 517 16.63 29.27 -17.11
C GLU A 517 17.25 27.94 -17.62
N GLY A 518 16.50 27.14 -18.38
CA GLY A 518 17.01 25.96 -19.09
C GLY A 518 16.59 24.61 -18.49
N THR A 519 15.69 24.60 -17.50
CA THR A 519 15.08 23.36 -17.01
C THR A 519 14.23 22.73 -18.10
N LEU A 520 14.49 21.46 -18.41
CA LEU A 520 13.73 20.72 -19.43
C LEU A 520 12.45 20.14 -18.79
N PRO A 521 11.24 20.59 -19.18
CA PRO A 521 9.99 20.20 -18.52
C PRO A 521 9.75 18.68 -18.54
N TRP A 522 10.01 18.00 -19.66
CA TRP A 522 9.76 16.55 -19.78
C TRP A 522 10.66 15.66 -18.91
N MET A 523 11.74 16.21 -18.33
CA MET A 523 12.60 15.46 -17.39
C MET A 523 12.41 15.88 -15.93
N ASN A 524 11.86 17.07 -15.68
CA ASN A 524 11.85 17.68 -14.34
C ASN A 524 10.45 18.11 -13.87
N ASP A 525 9.41 17.89 -14.69
CA ASP A 525 8.00 18.07 -14.32
C ASP A 525 7.43 16.75 -13.81
N TYR A 526 7.32 16.63 -12.49
CA TYR A 526 6.86 15.41 -11.84
C TYR A 526 5.35 15.24 -11.93
N THR A 527 4.60 16.27 -12.28
CA THR A 527 3.18 16.14 -12.64
C THR A 527 3.04 15.41 -13.98
N ILE A 528 3.84 15.77 -14.99
CA ILE A 528 3.86 15.06 -16.28
C ILE A 528 4.40 13.64 -16.12
N LEU A 529 5.52 13.46 -15.41
CA LEU A 529 6.11 12.14 -15.18
C LEU A 529 5.14 11.22 -14.43
N ALA A 530 4.47 11.71 -13.39
CA ALA A 530 3.49 10.94 -12.64
C ALA A 530 2.35 10.45 -13.53
N ASN A 531 1.81 11.32 -14.39
CA ASN A 531 0.74 10.93 -15.32
C ASN A 531 1.21 9.86 -16.33
N ASN A 532 2.44 9.94 -16.81
CA ASN A 532 3.01 8.92 -17.70
C ASN A 532 3.24 7.58 -16.98
N ILE A 533 3.74 7.62 -15.74
CA ILE A 533 3.92 6.43 -14.89
C ILE A 533 2.56 5.80 -14.60
N ILE A 534 1.56 6.57 -14.16
CA ILE A 534 0.20 6.07 -13.89
C ILE A 534 -0.43 5.47 -15.15
N ARG A 535 -0.20 6.05 -16.32
CA ARG A 535 -0.75 5.51 -17.58
C ARG A 535 -0.11 4.19 -17.99
N SER A 536 1.19 4.01 -17.73
CA SER A 536 1.92 2.79 -18.10
C SER A 536 1.85 1.70 -17.04
N THR A 537 1.82 2.10 -15.77
CA THR A 537 1.78 1.26 -14.57
C THR A 537 0.72 1.85 -13.62
N PRO A 538 -0.58 1.56 -13.81
CA PRO A 538 -1.65 2.15 -13.01
C PRO A 538 -1.55 1.85 -11.51
N GLU A 539 -1.04 0.67 -11.15
CA GLU A 539 -0.80 0.26 -9.77
C GLU A 539 0.32 -0.79 -9.73
N ARG A 540 0.98 -0.92 -8.57
CA ARG A 540 2.00 -1.93 -8.31
C ARG A 540 1.80 -2.53 -6.92
N TYR A 541 1.97 -3.84 -6.85
CA TYR A 541 2.04 -4.60 -5.63
C TYR A 541 2.85 -5.87 -5.89
N GLU A 542 3.82 -6.09 -5.02
CA GLU A 542 4.65 -7.28 -5.03
C GLU A 542 4.38 -8.02 -3.73
N PHE A 543 3.97 -9.27 -3.86
CA PHE A 543 3.75 -10.13 -2.71
C PHE A 543 5.10 -10.71 -2.26
N GLU A 544 5.42 -10.50 -0.98
CA GLU A 544 6.58 -11.10 -0.33
C GLU A 544 6.09 -12.15 0.66
N ALA A 545 6.47 -13.41 0.44
CA ALA A 545 6.16 -14.47 1.39
C ALA A 545 6.92 -14.26 2.71
N ALA A 546 6.25 -14.50 3.84
CA ALA A 546 6.88 -14.34 5.16
C ALA A 546 8.05 -15.31 5.39
N GLY A 547 8.02 -16.48 4.74
CA GLY A 547 9.07 -17.48 4.80
C GLY A 547 9.75 -17.73 3.46
N ARG A 548 10.49 -18.84 3.39
CA ARG A 548 11.23 -19.23 2.19
C ARG A 548 10.27 -19.61 1.07
N SER A 549 10.38 -18.92 -0.06
CA SER A 549 9.69 -19.32 -1.30
C SER A 549 10.34 -20.57 -1.89
N VAL A 550 9.53 -21.53 -2.33
CA VAL A 550 9.98 -22.74 -3.04
C VAL A 550 9.22 -22.91 -4.35
N ASP A 551 9.95 -23.34 -5.38
CA ASP A 551 9.35 -23.72 -6.65
C ASP A 551 8.68 -25.09 -6.49
N VAL A 552 7.41 -25.17 -6.90
CA VAL A 552 6.61 -26.40 -6.87
C VAL A 552 6.46 -26.91 -8.29
N PRO A 553 7.34 -27.80 -8.78
CA PRO A 553 7.16 -28.41 -10.08
C PRO A 553 5.83 -29.16 -10.13
N PHE A 554 5.05 -28.93 -11.19
CA PHE A 554 3.88 -29.74 -11.47
C PHE A 554 3.64 -29.98 -12.96
N LEU A 555 3.07 -31.14 -13.27
CA LEU A 555 2.54 -31.52 -14.58
C LEU A 555 1.04 -31.74 -14.49
N VAL A 556 0.37 -31.51 -15.62
CA VAL A 556 -1.08 -31.70 -15.73
C VAL A 556 -1.37 -32.68 -16.83
N SER A 557 -2.24 -33.65 -16.55
CA SER A 557 -2.68 -34.63 -17.54
C SER A 557 -4.20 -34.74 -17.53
N THR A 558 -4.79 -34.73 -18.73
CA THR A 558 -6.25 -34.75 -18.91
C THR A 558 -6.73 -36.05 -19.54
N PHE A 559 -7.85 -36.56 -19.04
CA PHE A 559 -8.49 -37.80 -19.45
C PHE A 559 -10.00 -37.62 -19.56
N LYS A 560 -10.64 -38.41 -20.42
CA LYS A 560 -12.10 -38.42 -20.55
C LYS A 560 -12.72 -38.97 -19.25
N ASN A 561 -13.66 -38.22 -18.67
CA ASN A 561 -14.55 -38.79 -17.66
C ASN A 561 -15.66 -39.58 -18.36
N MET A 562 -15.86 -40.84 -18.00
CA MET A 562 -16.87 -41.69 -18.64
C MET A 562 -18.30 -41.44 -18.13
N ASN A 563 -18.45 -40.69 -17.04
CA ASN A 563 -19.71 -40.50 -16.32
C ASN A 563 -20.19 -39.03 -16.32
N SER A 564 -19.45 -38.12 -16.96
CA SER A 564 -19.72 -36.68 -16.95
C SER A 564 -19.17 -36.04 -18.22
N ASP A 565 -19.73 -34.88 -18.60
CA ASP A 565 -19.19 -34.02 -19.67
C ASP A 565 -17.95 -33.22 -19.21
N LEU A 566 -17.60 -33.31 -17.91
CA LEU A 566 -16.36 -32.77 -17.37
C LEU A 566 -15.17 -33.67 -17.74
N THR A 567 -13.98 -33.10 -17.69
CA THR A 567 -12.72 -33.80 -17.96
C THR A 567 -12.02 -34.12 -16.64
N ASP A 568 -11.48 -35.34 -16.53
CA ASP A 568 -10.61 -35.70 -15.41
C ASP A 568 -9.27 -35.00 -15.62
N VAL A 569 -8.85 -34.21 -14.64
CA VAL A 569 -7.59 -33.47 -14.66
C VAL A 569 -6.78 -33.92 -13.46
N TYR A 570 -5.61 -34.50 -13.72
CA TYR A 570 -4.64 -34.86 -12.68
C TYR A 570 -3.55 -33.80 -12.64
N VAL A 571 -3.36 -33.20 -11.48
CA VAL A 571 -2.26 -32.26 -11.22
C VAL A 571 -1.24 -32.97 -10.33
N ASN A 572 -0.13 -33.36 -10.94
CA ASN A 572 0.94 -34.11 -10.28
C ASN A 572 2.01 -33.09 -9.87
N PHE A 573 2.28 -32.93 -8.59
CA PHE A 573 3.20 -31.91 -8.09
C PHE A 573 4.23 -32.47 -7.12
N GLY A 574 5.37 -31.77 -7.00
CA GLY A 574 6.48 -32.15 -6.14
C GLY A 574 6.87 -31.01 -5.22
N ILE A 575 7.01 -31.28 -3.93
CA ILE A 575 7.51 -30.32 -2.95
C ILE A 575 8.98 -30.64 -2.66
N PRO A 576 9.91 -29.69 -2.87
CA PRO A 576 11.32 -29.89 -2.55
C PRO A 576 11.53 -30.14 -1.04
N VAL A 577 12.23 -31.22 -0.70
CA VAL A 577 12.59 -31.60 0.67
C VAL A 577 14.11 -31.76 0.80
N SER A 578 14.69 -31.14 1.83
CA SER A 578 16.15 -31.07 2.02
C SER A 578 16.62 -31.93 3.19
N ASP A 579 15.88 -31.88 4.31
CA ASP A 579 16.29 -32.47 5.59
C ASP A 579 15.30 -33.58 5.98
N PHE A 580 15.67 -34.84 5.73
CA PHE A 580 14.94 -35.98 6.25
C PHE A 580 15.86 -37.16 6.55
N ASP A 581 15.53 -37.95 7.58
CA ASP A 581 16.16 -39.23 7.83
C ASP A 581 15.45 -40.31 7.00
N PRO A 582 16.14 -41.00 6.07
CA PRO A 582 15.55 -42.11 5.32
C PRO A 582 15.05 -43.27 6.19
N GLY A 583 15.48 -43.35 7.45
CA GLY A 583 15.00 -44.33 8.42
C GLY A 583 13.65 -43.99 9.06
N GLU A 584 13.17 -42.74 8.95
CA GLU A 584 11.86 -42.34 9.45
C GLU A 584 10.76 -42.58 8.40
N GLU A 585 9.57 -43.00 8.84
CA GLU A 585 8.43 -43.21 7.93
C GLU A 585 7.78 -41.88 7.49
N ILE A 586 7.88 -40.83 8.33
CA ILE A 586 7.18 -39.56 8.14
C ILE A 586 8.10 -38.40 8.58
N ILE A 587 8.25 -37.40 7.72
CA ILE A 587 8.82 -36.09 8.06
C ILE A 587 7.75 -35.30 8.82
N ASN A 588 8.03 -34.96 10.08
CA ASN A 588 7.09 -34.25 10.95
C ASN A 588 6.95 -32.78 10.57
N VAL A 589 6.09 -32.50 9.59
CA VAL A 589 5.68 -31.14 9.20
C VAL A 589 4.18 -31.09 8.97
N THR A 590 3.54 -30.02 9.43
CA THR A 590 2.14 -29.74 9.10
C THR A 590 2.12 -28.65 8.05
N ALA A 591 1.39 -28.87 6.96
CA ALA A 591 1.26 -27.92 5.87
C ALA A 591 -0.17 -27.87 5.34
N ASN A 592 -0.55 -26.74 4.78
CA ASN A 592 -1.75 -26.60 3.98
C ASN A 592 -1.36 -26.65 2.50
N ALA A 593 -2.13 -27.38 1.71
CA ALA A 593 -1.99 -27.44 0.27
C ALA A 593 -3.33 -27.08 -0.38
N GLY A 594 -3.26 -26.40 -1.53
CA GLY A 594 -4.42 -26.01 -2.30
C GLY A 594 -4.18 -26.14 -3.79
N THR A 595 -5.21 -26.61 -4.49
CA THR A 595 -5.26 -26.62 -5.96
C THR A 595 -6.47 -25.85 -6.43
N PHE A 596 -6.24 -24.91 -7.34
CA PHE A 596 -7.26 -23.99 -7.82
C PHE A 596 -7.28 -24.00 -9.34
N VAL A 597 -8.48 -24.01 -9.93
CA VAL A 597 -8.68 -23.87 -11.38
C VAL A 597 -9.43 -22.58 -11.64
N ILE A 598 -8.81 -21.70 -12.41
CA ILE A 598 -9.32 -20.37 -12.73
C ILE A 598 -9.76 -20.36 -14.19
N GLY A 599 -11.03 -20.01 -14.41
CA GLY A 599 -11.63 -19.90 -15.73
C GLY A 599 -11.17 -18.67 -16.51
N GLU A 600 -11.53 -18.62 -17.79
CA GLU A 600 -11.20 -17.50 -18.70
C GLU A 600 -11.72 -16.14 -18.19
N HIS A 601 -12.80 -16.15 -17.39
CA HIS A 601 -13.38 -14.94 -16.80
C HIS A 601 -12.85 -14.63 -15.40
N ARG A 602 -11.71 -15.23 -14.99
CA ARG A 602 -11.05 -15.02 -13.69
C ARG A 602 -11.93 -15.43 -12.50
N ASP A 603 -12.85 -16.35 -12.72
CA ASP A 603 -13.64 -17.02 -11.71
C ASP A 603 -12.97 -18.34 -11.29
N ILE A 604 -13.02 -18.67 -10.00
CA ILE A 604 -12.51 -19.94 -9.50
C ILE A 604 -13.56 -21.01 -9.81
N LEU A 605 -13.24 -21.93 -10.72
CA LEU A 605 -14.10 -23.04 -11.14
C LEU A 605 -14.00 -24.24 -10.20
N VAL A 606 -12.80 -24.51 -9.71
CA VAL A 606 -12.50 -25.62 -8.78
C VAL A 606 -11.57 -25.11 -7.70
N GLU A 607 -11.89 -25.46 -6.46
CA GLU A 607 -11.06 -25.24 -5.27
C GLU A 607 -10.98 -26.54 -4.48
N GLN A 608 -9.77 -27.02 -4.25
CA GLN A 608 -9.49 -28.09 -3.31
C GLN A 608 -8.44 -27.62 -2.32
N ARG A 609 -8.75 -27.71 -1.03
CA ARG A 609 -7.84 -27.36 0.06
C ARG A 609 -7.76 -28.52 1.04
N ARG A 610 -6.56 -28.82 1.53
CA ARG A 610 -6.35 -29.83 2.58
C ARG A 610 -5.16 -29.50 3.47
N THR A 611 -5.22 -30.01 4.70
CA THR A 611 -4.09 -30.00 5.62
C THR A 611 -3.39 -31.35 5.56
N ILE A 612 -2.09 -31.31 5.31
CA ILE A 612 -1.18 -32.45 5.28
C ILE A 612 -0.53 -32.56 6.66
N TYR A 613 -0.68 -33.73 7.28
CA TYR A 613 -0.08 -34.07 8.57
C TYR A 613 1.10 -35.03 8.36
N GLY A 614 2.29 -34.45 8.23
CA GLY A 614 3.52 -35.16 7.96
C GLY A 614 3.67 -35.60 6.50
N LEU A 615 4.91 -35.58 5.98
CA LEU A 615 5.23 -36.03 4.63
C LEU A 615 5.77 -37.46 4.70
N ARG A 616 5.12 -38.43 4.05
CA ARG A 616 5.58 -39.83 4.08
C ARG A 616 6.83 -40.00 3.24
N THR A 617 7.86 -40.64 3.78
CA THR A 617 9.16 -40.79 3.09
C THR A 617 9.09 -41.72 1.89
N GLN A 618 8.12 -42.64 1.83
CA GLN A 618 7.85 -43.49 0.67
C GLN A 618 7.40 -42.74 -0.60
N GLN A 619 7.00 -41.47 -0.47
CA GLN A 619 6.60 -40.61 -1.60
C GLN A 619 7.77 -39.75 -2.11
N ILE A 620 8.97 -39.92 -1.56
CA ILE A 620 10.13 -39.12 -1.93
C ILE A 620 10.82 -39.76 -3.13
N VAL A 621 10.96 -38.98 -4.20
CA VAL A 621 11.77 -39.31 -5.37
C VAL A 621 13.07 -38.50 -5.30
N ARG A 622 14.20 -39.15 -5.58
CA ARG A 622 15.53 -38.56 -5.47
C ARG A 622 16.08 -38.23 -6.85
N PHE A 623 16.57 -37.01 -7.00
CA PHE A 623 17.27 -36.50 -8.18
C PHE A 623 18.67 -36.06 -7.78
N GLU A 624 19.51 -35.71 -8.75
CA GLU A 624 20.90 -35.31 -8.47
C GLU A 624 20.96 -34.02 -7.63
N GLU A 625 20.12 -33.03 -7.97
CA GLU A 625 20.13 -31.70 -7.33
C GLU A 625 19.04 -31.51 -6.25
N SER A 626 18.02 -32.38 -6.21
CA SER A 626 16.90 -32.21 -5.27
C SER A 626 16.21 -33.53 -4.91
N ASN A 627 15.51 -33.55 -3.77
CA ASN A 627 14.54 -34.59 -3.45
C ASN A 627 13.14 -33.98 -3.49
N LEU A 628 12.20 -34.65 -4.13
CA LEU A 628 10.81 -34.21 -4.22
C LEU A 628 9.91 -35.17 -3.46
N TRP A 629 9.14 -34.64 -2.51
CA TRP A 629 7.97 -35.33 -2.01
C TRP A 629 6.83 -35.13 -3.01
N ILE A 630 6.34 -36.21 -3.61
CA ILE A 630 5.36 -36.12 -4.70
C ILE A 630 3.95 -36.45 -4.24
N ASP A 631 2.98 -35.76 -4.83
CA ASP A 631 1.57 -35.98 -4.61
C ASP A 631 0.75 -35.61 -5.86
N THR A 632 -0.53 -35.95 -5.86
CA THR A 632 -1.42 -35.76 -7.01
C THR A 632 -2.81 -35.36 -6.55
N GLU A 633 -3.38 -34.39 -7.25
CA GLU A 633 -4.76 -33.95 -7.06
C GLU A 633 -5.60 -34.32 -8.28
N GLU A 634 -6.74 -34.96 -8.01
CA GLU A 634 -7.73 -35.30 -9.02
C GLU A 634 -8.85 -34.26 -9.01
N LEU A 635 -9.04 -33.61 -10.16
CA LEU A 635 -10.02 -32.57 -10.38
C LEU A 635 -10.98 -32.96 -11.51
N ARG A 636 -12.19 -32.39 -11.48
CA ARG A 636 -13.15 -32.47 -12.59
C ARG A 636 -13.37 -31.07 -13.13
N VAL A 637 -12.92 -30.83 -14.35
CA VAL A 637 -12.83 -29.49 -14.92
C VAL A 637 -13.59 -29.44 -16.26
N PRO A 638 -14.37 -28.38 -16.53
CA PRO A 638 -14.96 -28.18 -17.85
C PRO A 638 -13.87 -28.06 -18.94
N PRO A 639 -14.09 -28.57 -20.16
CA PRO A 639 -13.18 -28.31 -21.27
C PRO A 639 -12.99 -26.81 -21.53
N GLY A 640 -11.78 -26.39 -21.88
CA GLY A 640 -11.46 -24.98 -22.12
C GLY A 640 -10.03 -24.61 -21.75
N ASN A 641 -9.70 -23.32 -21.89
CA ASN A 641 -8.44 -22.77 -21.42
C ASN A 641 -8.62 -22.25 -20.00
N HIS A 642 -7.77 -22.73 -19.10
CA HIS A 642 -7.80 -22.39 -17.68
C HIS A 642 -6.41 -22.08 -17.18
N GLU A 643 -6.32 -21.49 -16.00
CA GLU A 643 -5.09 -21.44 -15.21
C GLU A 643 -5.24 -22.38 -14.02
N ILE A 644 -4.20 -23.17 -13.75
CA ILE A 644 -4.12 -24.01 -12.55
C ILE A 644 -3.07 -23.41 -11.61
N SER A 645 -3.48 -23.16 -10.37
CA SER A 645 -2.61 -22.73 -9.27
C SER A 645 -2.41 -23.89 -8.29
N ILE A 646 -1.16 -24.22 -8.00
CA ILE A 646 -0.77 -25.13 -6.92
C ILE A 646 -0.09 -24.31 -5.84
N GLU A 647 -0.62 -24.42 -4.62
CA GLU A 647 -0.18 -23.64 -3.48
C GLU A 647 0.10 -24.54 -2.29
N PHE A 648 1.19 -24.25 -1.59
CA PHE A 648 1.68 -25.00 -0.45
C PHE A 648 2.21 -24.04 0.61
N GLU A 649 1.84 -24.24 1.87
CA GLU A 649 2.31 -23.42 2.98
C GLU A 649 2.46 -24.27 4.24
N THR A 650 3.65 -24.27 4.86
CA THR A 650 3.84 -24.90 6.18
C THR A 650 3.19 -24.06 7.28
N VAL A 651 2.72 -24.69 8.37
CA VAL A 651 2.20 -23.96 9.54
C VAL A 651 3.24 -22.95 10.04
N GLY A 652 2.81 -21.70 10.24
CA GLY A 652 3.70 -20.58 10.57
C GLY A 652 4.36 -19.91 9.36
N ALA A 653 3.95 -20.29 8.13
CA ALA A 653 4.40 -19.71 6.86
C ALA A 653 5.92 -19.76 6.61
N GLY A 654 6.65 -20.69 7.26
CA GLY A 654 8.10 -20.82 7.12
C GLY A 654 8.57 -21.24 5.71
N VAL A 655 7.75 -22.01 5.00
CA VAL A 655 7.91 -22.36 3.58
C VAL A 655 6.59 -22.09 2.88
N VAL A 656 6.66 -21.38 1.75
CA VAL A 656 5.53 -21.06 0.88
C VAL A 656 5.91 -21.42 -0.55
N GLY A 657 5.03 -22.08 -1.29
CA GLY A 657 5.19 -22.36 -2.71
C GLY A 657 3.91 -22.04 -3.44
N VAL A 658 4.00 -21.25 -4.51
CA VAL A 658 2.87 -20.87 -5.36
C VAL A 658 3.33 -21.01 -6.80
N GLN A 659 2.72 -21.93 -7.55
CA GLN A 659 3.02 -22.11 -8.96
C GLN A 659 1.73 -22.05 -9.77
N ARG A 660 1.74 -21.23 -10.81
CA ARG A 660 0.61 -21.08 -11.74
C ARG A 660 1.03 -21.48 -13.15
N ARG A 661 0.14 -22.16 -13.88
CA ARG A 661 0.34 -22.50 -15.30
C ARG A 661 -0.98 -22.40 -16.06
N ALA A 662 -0.93 -21.82 -17.25
CA ALA A 662 -2.02 -21.92 -18.22
C ALA A 662 -2.08 -23.35 -18.77
N VAL A 663 -3.28 -23.93 -18.82
CA VAL A 663 -3.55 -25.30 -19.25
C VAL A 663 -4.79 -25.32 -20.15
N THR A 664 -4.70 -26.05 -21.26
CA THR A 664 -5.86 -26.35 -22.11
C THR A 664 -6.43 -27.71 -21.71
N VAL A 665 -7.59 -27.69 -21.06
CA VAL A 665 -8.36 -28.90 -20.75
C VAL A 665 -9.15 -29.32 -21.99
N ARG A 666 -8.86 -30.52 -22.50
CA ARG A 666 -9.42 -30.98 -23.78
C ARG A 666 -10.90 -31.35 -23.68
N ASP A 667 -11.59 -31.18 -24.78
CA ASP A 667 -12.96 -31.67 -24.96
C ASP A 667 -12.97 -33.10 -25.52
N TYR A 668 -13.46 -34.04 -24.73
CA TYR A 668 -13.60 -35.46 -25.07
C TYR A 668 -15.03 -35.88 -25.47
N SER A 669 -15.93 -34.91 -25.67
CA SER A 669 -17.34 -35.15 -26.04
C SER A 669 -17.52 -35.61 -27.50
N GLY A 670 -16.51 -35.41 -28.34
CA GLY A 670 -16.52 -35.85 -29.74
C GLY A 670 -16.59 -37.37 -29.90
N ASN A 671 -17.05 -37.81 -31.07
CA ASN A 671 -17.16 -39.23 -31.45
C ASN A 671 -16.02 -39.71 -32.37
N ASP A 672 -15.06 -38.83 -32.69
CA ASP A 672 -13.87 -39.19 -33.46
C ASP A 672 -12.80 -39.87 -32.59
N LEU A 673 -11.85 -40.57 -33.22
CA LEU A 673 -10.69 -41.14 -32.54
C LEU A 673 -9.97 -40.05 -31.73
N GLN A 674 -9.90 -40.25 -30.42
CA GLN A 674 -9.28 -39.32 -29.47
C GLN A 674 -8.26 -40.03 -28.59
N MET A 675 -7.35 -39.25 -28.03
CA MET A 675 -6.30 -39.70 -27.11
C MET A 675 -6.18 -38.70 -25.95
N SER A 676 -6.00 -39.22 -24.73
CA SER A 676 -5.67 -38.45 -23.54
C SER A 676 -4.34 -37.67 -23.68
N ASP A 677 -3.94 -36.96 -22.64
CA ASP A 677 -2.53 -36.61 -22.45
C ASP A 677 -1.66 -37.86 -22.25
N LEU A 678 -0.35 -37.69 -22.44
CA LEU A 678 0.65 -38.64 -22.00
C LEU A 678 0.96 -38.36 -20.54
N LEU A 679 0.51 -39.25 -19.65
CA LEU A 679 0.85 -39.17 -18.23
C LEU A 679 2.20 -39.84 -18.02
N LEU A 680 3.24 -39.03 -17.88
CA LEU A 680 4.58 -39.51 -17.52
C LEU A 680 4.60 -39.99 -16.07
N ALA A 681 5.34 -41.06 -15.78
CA ALA A 681 5.32 -41.72 -14.48
C ALA A 681 6.69 -42.32 -14.12
N TYR A 682 6.97 -42.40 -12.82
CA TYR A 682 8.16 -43.10 -12.28
C TYR A 682 7.90 -44.57 -12.01
N ARG A 683 6.64 -44.96 -11.83
CA ARG A 683 6.23 -46.33 -11.60
C ARG A 683 4.81 -46.55 -12.12
N ILE A 684 4.60 -47.70 -12.77
CA ILE A 684 3.27 -48.22 -13.10
C ILE A 684 3.25 -49.70 -12.72
N GLU A 685 2.26 -50.09 -11.92
CA GLU A 685 2.06 -51.48 -11.47
C GLU A 685 0.61 -51.90 -11.68
N GLU A 686 0.37 -53.15 -12.08
CA GLU A 686 -0.98 -53.71 -12.20
C GLU A 686 -1.60 -53.91 -10.80
N THR A 687 -2.90 -53.62 -10.68
CA THR A 687 -3.65 -53.74 -9.42
C THR A 687 -4.94 -54.53 -9.65
N GLU A 688 -5.01 -55.74 -9.06
CA GLU A 688 -6.16 -56.65 -9.21
C GLU A 688 -7.36 -56.22 -8.35
N ASP A 689 -7.11 -55.54 -7.22
CA ASP A 689 -8.15 -55.08 -6.29
C ASP A 689 -8.58 -53.63 -6.54
N GLY A 690 -7.98 -52.97 -7.54
CA GLY A 690 -8.26 -51.59 -7.93
C GLY A 690 -7.80 -50.57 -6.90
N ARG A 691 -6.89 -50.95 -5.98
CA ARG A 691 -6.32 -50.04 -4.99
C ARG A 691 -4.96 -49.51 -5.44
N PRO A 692 -4.63 -48.28 -5.04
CA PRO A 692 -3.32 -47.71 -5.32
C PRO A 692 -2.24 -48.37 -4.44
N VAL A 693 -1.05 -48.55 -4.99
CA VAL A 693 0.13 -49.12 -4.30
C VAL A 693 0.62 -48.17 -3.22
N VAL A 694 0.73 -46.88 -3.56
CA VAL A 694 0.90 -45.78 -2.61
C VAL A 694 -0.34 -44.92 -2.67
N SER A 695 -0.85 -44.41 -1.55
CA SER A 695 -2.14 -43.70 -1.48
C SER A 695 -2.32 -42.51 -2.43
N THR A 696 -1.24 -41.98 -2.99
CA THR A 696 -1.21 -40.86 -3.94
C THR A 696 -1.08 -41.30 -5.40
N ASP A 697 -0.96 -42.60 -5.66
CA ASP A 697 -0.95 -43.14 -7.00
C ASP A 697 -2.32 -42.98 -7.65
N ILE A 698 -2.32 -42.64 -8.94
CA ILE A 698 -3.51 -42.61 -9.77
C ILE A 698 -3.88 -44.06 -10.11
N VAL A 699 -5.14 -44.45 -9.89
CA VAL A 699 -5.65 -45.75 -10.36
C VAL A 699 -6.51 -45.56 -11.59
N ARG A 700 -6.08 -46.07 -12.74
CA ARG A 700 -6.86 -46.08 -13.98
C ARG A 700 -6.69 -47.40 -14.72
N ASN A 701 -7.79 -47.93 -15.28
CA ASN A 701 -7.81 -49.18 -16.07
C ASN A 701 -7.01 -50.36 -15.46
N GLY A 702 -7.10 -50.54 -14.14
CA GLY A 702 -6.45 -51.66 -13.45
C GLY A 702 -4.94 -51.49 -13.22
N VAL A 703 -4.40 -50.28 -13.39
CA VAL A 703 -3.01 -49.96 -13.03
C VAL A 703 -2.95 -48.84 -11.98
N SER A 704 -1.99 -48.98 -11.07
CA SER A 704 -1.56 -47.98 -10.09
C SER A 704 -0.37 -47.23 -10.66
N ILE A 705 -0.50 -45.93 -10.83
CA ILE A 705 0.46 -45.08 -11.52
C ILE A 705 1.00 -44.06 -10.52
N MET A 706 2.32 -44.03 -10.32
CA MET A 706 3.02 -42.98 -9.59
C MET A 706 3.48 -41.92 -10.59
N PRO A 707 2.73 -40.82 -10.77
CA PRO A 707 2.99 -39.89 -11.84
C PRO A 707 4.22 -39.01 -11.56
N ALA A 708 4.85 -38.53 -12.61
CA ALA A 708 5.95 -37.58 -12.51
C ALA A 708 5.41 -36.15 -12.33
N PRO A 709 5.93 -35.36 -11.37
CA PRO A 709 5.52 -33.97 -11.18
C PRO A 709 6.21 -32.99 -12.14
N TRP A 710 7.19 -33.46 -12.90
CA TRP A 710 7.93 -32.71 -13.91
C TRP A 710 8.45 -33.67 -14.97
N SER A 711 8.87 -33.12 -16.12
CA SER A 711 9.37 -33.92 -17.23
C SER A 711 10.87 -34.23 -17.10
N VAL A 712 11.36 -34.49 -15.88
CA VAL A 712 12.76 -34.81 -15.60
C VAL A 712 12.88 -36.26 -15.15
N PHE A 713 13.77 -37.00 -15.80
CA PHE A 713 14.00 -38.43 -15.60
C PHE A 713 15.49 -38.72 -15.53
N ASN A 714 15.89 -39.58 -14.60
CA ASN A 714 17.25 -40.11 -14.58
C ASN A 714 17.42 -41.09 -15.76
N HIS A 715 18.46 -40.93 -16.59
CA HIS A 715 18.68 -41.79 -17.75
C HIS A 715 18.89 -43.27 -17.39
N GLU A 716 19.36 -43.58 -16.18
CA GLU A 716 19.51 -44.96 -15.68
C GLU A 716 18.18 -45.62 -15.27
N GLN A 717 17.09 -44.85 -15.22
CA GLN A 717 15.77 -45.34 -14.84
C GLN A 717 14.82 -45.46 -16.03
N PRO A 718 13.93 -46.47 -16.03
CA PRO A 718 12.92 -46.58 -17.07
C PRO A 718 11.92 -45.42 -17.00
N ILE A 719 11.54 -44.93 -18.18
CA ILE A 719 10.51 -43.90 -18.33
C ILE A 719 9.19 -44.59 -18.60
N PHE A 720 8.26 -44.51 -17.65
CA PHE A 720 6.90 -44.99 -17.85
C PHE A 720 6.03 -43.85 -18.38
N PHE A 721 5.09 -44.19 -19.26
CA PHE A 721 3.99 -43.30 -19.57
C PHE A 721 2.71 -44.07 -19.83
N TYR A 722 1.59 -43.44 -19.49
CA TYR A 722 0.25 -43.97 -19.64
C TYR A 722 -0.61 -43.04 -20.51
N PHE A 723 -1.47 -43.62 -21.34
CA PHE A 723 -2.45 -42.87 -22.11
C PHE A 723 -3.70 -43.72 -22.39
N GLU A 724 -4.80 -43.05 -22.69
CA GLU A 724 -6.07 -43.67 -23.05
C GLU A 724 -6.49 -43.27 -24.46
N LEU A 725 -7.13 -44.22 -25.15
CA LEU A 725 -7.72 -44.06 -26.46
C LEU A 725 -9.23 -44.13 -26.34
N TYR A 726 -9.90 -43.25 -27.07
CA TYR A 726 -11.35 -43.14 -27.07
C TYR A 726 -11.90 -43.21 -28.49
N ASN A 727 -13.09 -43.80 -28.61
CA ASN A 727 -13.86 -43.90 -29.85
C ASN A 727 -13.10 -44.65 -30.98
N LEU A 728 -12.39 -45.73 -30.64
CA LEU A 728 -11.80 -46.65 -31.61
C LEU A 728 -12.88 -47.28 -32.49
N ALA A 729 -12.61 -47.41 -33.79
CA ALA A 729 -13.50 -48.13 -34.69
C ALA A 729 -13.43 -49.63 -34.41
N VAL A 730 -14.60 -50.24 -34.21
CA VAL A 730 -14.74 -51.68 -33.95
C VAL A 730 -15.34 -52.38 -35.17
N ASP A 731 -14.93 -53.62 -35.39
CA ASP A 731 -15.49 -54.48 -36.43
C ASP A 731 -16.87 -55.04 -36.05
N GLY A 732 -17.46 -55.89 -36.90
CA GLY A 732 -18.77 -56.50 -36.66
C GLY A 732 -18.84 -57.42 -35.42
N THR A 733 -17.70 -57.71 -34.78
CA THR A 733 -17.62 -58.47 -33.52
C THR A 733 -17.41 -57.59 -32.29
N GLY A 734 -17.30 -56.26 -32.47
CA GLY A 734 -16.94 -55.33 -31.41
C GLY A 734 -15.43 -55.25 -31.12
N THR A 735 -14.60 -55.79 -32.02
CA THR A 735 -13.14 -55.79 -31.84
C THR A 735 -12.50 -54.59 -32.53
N ALA A 736 -11.73 -53.78 -31.78
CA ALA A 736 -10.88 -52.73 -32.32
C ALA A 736 -9.46 -53.25 -32.55
N ASN A 737 -8.84 -52.82 -33.66
CA ASN A 737 -7.45 -53.12 -34.01
C ASN A 737 -6.70 -51.81 -34.26
N TYR A 738 -5.62 -51.58 -33.54
CA TYR A 738 -4.81 -50.37 -33.71
C TYR A 738 -3.33 -50.64 -33.51
N GLU A 739 -2.48 -49.74 -34.00
CA GLU A 739 -1.03 -49.79 -33.85
C GLU A 739 -0.54 -48.58 -33.08
N VAL A 740 0.26 -48.79 -32.03
CA VAL A 740 0.95 -47.74 -31.28
C VAL A 740 2.40 -47.67 -31.75
N GLU A 741 2.87 -46.47 -32.05
CA GLU A 741 4.26 -46.15 -32.33
C GLU A 741 4.72 -45.07 -31.33
N ALA A 742 5.57 -45.44 -30.40
CA ALA A 742 6.22 -44.53 -29.46
C ALA A 742 7.68 -44.31 -29.89
N VAL A 743 8.12 -43.05 -29.90
CA VAL A 743 9.48 -42.65 -30.28
C VAL A 743 9.97 -41.61 -29.29
N LEU A 744 11.07 -41.87 -28.60
CA LEU A 744 11.83 -40.90 -27.83
C LEU A 744 13.06 -40.52 -28.67
N ALA A 745 13.15 -39.25 -29.05
CA ALA A 745 14.22 -38.75 -29.88
C ALA A 745 14.80 -37.44 -29.30
N PRO A 746 16.11 -37.18 -29.44
CA PRO A 746 16.71 -35.91 -29.06
C PRO A 746 15.97 -34.75 -29.73
N LYS A 747 15.72 -33.69 -28.97
CA LYS A 747 15.04 -32.50 -29.46
C LYS A 747 16.02 -31.68 -30.28
N GLU A 748 15.86 -31.68 -31.61
CA GLU A 748 16.75 -30.94 -32.53
C GLU A 748 16.78 -29.44 -32.18
N VAL A 749 17.92 -28.95 -31.69
CA VAL A 749 18.25 -27.53 -31.62
C VAL A 749 18.73 -27.13 -33.01
N GLY A 750 17.85 -26.50 -33.79
CA GLY A 750 17.94 -26.49 -35.26
C GLY A 750 19.27 -26.07 -35.89
N SER A 751 19.73 -26.85 -36.87
CA SER A 751 19.83 -26.40 -38.28
C SER A 751 20.05 -27.62 -39.20
N GLY A 752 19.11 -27.85 -40.11
CA GLY A 752 19.34 -28.47 -41.43
C GLY A 752 19.86 -29.91 -41.51
N VAL A 753 18.96 -30.80 -41.95
CA VAL A 753 19.21 -32.17 -42.48
C VAL A 753 19.48 -33.16 -41.33
N SER A 754 18.68 -34.22 -41.10
CA SER A 754 18.52 -35.33 -42.04
C SER A 754 17.59 -36.46 -41.54
N LYS A 755 17.10 -37.24 -42.51
CA LYS A 755 16.85 -38.70 -42.50
C LYS A 755 16.26 -39.38 -41.25
N PHE A 756 14.95 -39.58 -41.29
CA PHE A 756 14.28 -40.70 -40.61
C PHE A 756 14.78 -42.05 -41.17
N VAL A 757 15.46 -42.86 -40.34
CA VAL A 757 15.73 -44.28 -40.64
C VAL A 757 14.68 -45.14 -39.94
N LYS A 758 13.94 -45.92 -40.74
CA LYS A 758 13.09 -47.02 -40.29
C LYS A 758 13.98 -48.18 -39.83
N GLY A 759 13.97 -48.48 -38.53
CA GLY A 759 14.51 -49.70 -37.95
C GLY A 759 13.49 -50.28 -36.96
N ILE A 760 13.12 -51.54 -37.15
CA ILE A 760 12.19 -52.28 -36.29
C ILE A 760 13.04 -52.86 -35.15
N PHE A 761 12.81 -52.40 -33.92
CA PHE A 761 13.53 -52.76 -32.68
C PHE A 761 15.06 -52.53 -32.69
N GLY A 762 15.50 -51.51 -31.94
CA GLY A 762 16.92 -51.31 -31.59
C GLY A 762 17.20 -49.92 -31.03
N SER A 763 17.92 -49.82 -29.91
CA SER A 763 18.50 -48.55 -29.46
C SER A 763 19.59 -48.16 -30.46
N SER A 764 19.34 -47.14 -31.27
CA SER A 764 20.41 -46.46 -32.00
C SER A 764 20.98 -45.35 -31.11
N ASP A 765 22.22 -44.92 -31.36
CA ASP A 765 22.86 -43.78 -30.69
C ASP A 765 22.04 -42.46 -30.76
N GLU A 766 20.93 -42.42 -31.53
CA GLU A 766 20.09 -41.23 -31.78
C GLU A 766 18.61 -41.37 -31.29
N GLY A 767 18.20 -42.43 -30.58
CA GLY A 767 16.82 -42.52 -30.02
C GLY A 767 16.29 -43.92 -29.68
N VAL A 768 15.14 -43.97 -28.99
CA VAL A 768 14.39 -45.19 -28.60
C VAL A 768 13.04 -45.24 -29.33
N SER A 769 12.68 -46.37 -29.95
CA SER A 769 11.35 -46.55 -30.57
C SER A 769 10.74 -47.91 -30.26
N VAL A 770 9.43 -47.90 -29.97
CA VAL A 770 8.61 -49.08 -29.74
C VAL A 770 7.39 -49.03 -30.67
N ARG A 771 7.08 -50.15 -31.33
CA ARG A 771 5.87 -50.29 -32.15
C ARG A 771 5.14 -51.58 -31.81
N LEU A 772 3.86 -51.47 -31.47
CA LEU A 772 3.05 -52.57 -30.96
C LEU A 772 1.67 -52.58 -31.64
N PRO A 773 1.29 -53.66 -32.34
CA PRO A 773 -0.10 -53.88 -32.75
C PRO A 773 -0.91 -54.41 -31.55
N ILE A 774 -2.10 -53.84 -31.33
CA ILE A 774 -2.98 -54.15 -30.21
C ILE A 774 -4.39 -54.46 -30.72
N GLN A 775 -5.02 -55.47 -30.11
CA GLN A 775 -6.38 -55.92 -30.41
C GLN A 775 -7.18 -56.03 -29.11
N ILE A 776 -8.33 -55.35 -29.05
CA ILE A 776 -9.21 -55.33 -27.86
C ILE A 776 -10.69 -55.42 -28.24
N GLN A 777 -11.52 -55.89 -27.30
CA GLN A 777 -12.98 -55.93 -27.45
C GLN A 777 -13.65 -54.75 -26.74
N SER A 778 -13.29 -53.53 -27.13
CA SER A 778 -13.85 -52.28 -26.59
C SER A 778 -13.62 -51.14 -27.57
N THR A 779 -14.40 -50.07 -27.48
CA THR A 779 -14.17 -48.81 -28.22
C THR A 779 -13.19 -47.88 -27.50
N ASN A 780 -12.82 -48.18 -26.26
CA ASN A 780 -11.87 -47.43 -25.46
C ASN A 780 -10.80 -48.36 -24.87
N ASP A 781 -9.59 -47.86 -24.74
CA ASP A 781 -8.45 -48.63 -24.22
C ASP A 781 -7.52 -47.77 -23.36
N GLY A 782 -6.86 -48.38 -22.38
CA GLY A 782 -5.80 -47.75 -21.59
C GLY A 782 -4.50 -48.52 -21.78
N GLN A 783 -3.43 -47.81 -22.13
CA GLN A 783 -2.14 -48.41 -22.45
C GLN A 783 -1.03 -47.71 -21.67
N TYR A 784 -0.09 -48.51 -21.15
CA TYR A 784 1.18 -48.01 -20.64
C TYR A 784 2.33 -48.65 -21.41
N LEU A 785 3.40 -47.88 -21.60
CA LEU A 785 4.65 -48.37 -22.15
C LEU A 785 5.81 -47.95 -21.25
N LEU A 786 6.87 -48.74 -21.33
CA LEU A 786 8.16 -48.45 -20.72
C LEU A 786 9.17 -48.19 -21.83
N LEU A 787 9.92 -47.10 -21.69
CA LEU A 787 11.07 -46.78 -22.53
C LEU A 787 12.33 -46.87 -21.69
N ASP A 788 13.25 -47.72 -22.13
CA ASP A 788 14.58 -47.83 -21.55
C ASP A 788 15.49 -46.79 -22.19
N ALA A 789 15.85 -45.76 -21.42
CA ALA A 789 16.71 -44.67 -21.85
C ALA A 789 18.17 -44.82 -21.37
N SER A 790 18.55 -45.98 -20.81
CA SER A 790 19.89 -46.20 -20.21
C SER A 790 21.05 -46.01 -21.17
N ASN A 791 20.81 -46.12 -22.48
CA ASN A 791 21.80 -45.92 -23.54
C ASN A 791 21.71 -44.53 -24.20
N GLN A 792 20.99 -43.58 -23.63
CA GLN A 792 20.81 -42.24 -24.18
C GLN A 792 21.66 -41.24 -23.41
N GLU A 793 22.24 -40.27 -24.11
CA GLU A 793 23.00 -39.19 -23.45
C GLU A 793 22.04 -38.24 -22.71
N PRO A 794 22.45 -37.67 -21.56
CA PRO A 794 21.72 -36.62 -20.90
C PRO A 794 21.40 -35.46 -21.84
N GLY A 795 20.19 -34.92 -21.75
CA GLY A 795 19.75 -33.86 -22.66
C GLY A 795 18.24 -33.78 -22.84
N LEU A 796 17.82 -32.92 -23.76
CA LEU A 796 16.41 -32.68 -24.05
C LEU A 796 15.91 -33.62 -25.15
N TYR A 797 14.81 -34.32 -24.87
CA TYR A 797 14.17 -35.28 -25.78
C TYR A 797 12.69 -34.93 -25.98
N THR A 798 12.13 -35.41 -27.08
CA THR A 798 10.68 -35.39 -27.34
C THR A 798 10.18 -36.83 -27.43
N LEU A 799 9.28 -37.20 -26.52
CA LEU A 799 8.47 -38.40 -26.64
C LEU A 799 7.32 -38.12 -27.60
N ARG A 800 7.21 -38.91 -28.67
CA ARG A 800 6.10 -38.87 -29.63
C ARG A 800 5.38 -40.20 -29.60
N VAL A 801 4.09 -40.16 -29.31
CA VAL A 801 3.20 -41.33 -29.34
C VAL A 801 2.19 -41.14 -30.45
N LYS A 802 2.21 -42.04 -31.42
CA LYS A 802 1.34 -42.04 -32.58
C LYS A 802 0.52 -43.31 -32.58
N VAL A 803 -0.79 -43.16 -32.71
CA VAL A 803 -1.73 -44.28 -32.76
C VAL A 803 -2.46 -44.26 -34.08
N LYS A 804 -2.51 -45.42 -34.75
CA LYS A 804 -3.27 -45.63 -35.98
C LYS A 804 -4.35 -46.68 -35.77
N ASP A 805 -5.60 -46.27 -35.91
CA ASP A 805 -6.74 -47.18 -35.97
C ASP A 805 -6.75 -47.88 -37.34
N MET A 806 -6.67 -49.21 -37.33
CA MET A 806 -6.51 -50.01 -38.55
C MET A 806 -7.81 -50.20 -39.32
N LEU A 807 -8.97 -50.02 -38.68
CA LEU A 807 -10.27 -50.14 -39.32
C LEU A 807 -10.71 -48.81 -39.93
N SER A 808 -10.63 -47.71 -39.17
CA SER A 808 -10.98 -46.38 -39.70
C SER A 808 -9.88 -45.74 -40.54
N GLY A 809 -8.63 -46.20 -40.39
CA GLY A 809 -7.44 -45.60 -41.01
C GLY A 809 -7.03 -44.26 -40.41
N LYS A 810 -7.78 -43.74 -39.41
CA LYS A 810 -7.47 -42.49 -38.72
C LYS A 810 -6.20 -42.65 -37.88
N THR A 811 -5.51 -41.54 -37.69
CA THR A 811 -4.27 -41.49 -36.91
C THR A 811 -4.33 -40.28 -35.98
N ILE A 812 -3.85 -40.47 -34.76
CA ILE A 812 -3.73 -39.41 -33.76
C ILE A 812 -2.33 -39.45 -33.16
N GLU A 813 -1.81 -38.28 -32.79
CA GLU A 813 -0.45 -38.13 -32.26
C GLU A 813 -0.47 -37.24 -31.02
N ARG A 814 0.40 -37.56 -30.06
CA ARG A 814 0.73 -36.75 -28.89
C ARG A 814 2.24 -36.66 -28.75
N LYS A 815 2.68 -35.55 -28.19
CA LYS A 815 4.09 -35.31 -27.91
C LYS A 815 4.23 -34.73 -26.51
N GLU A 816 5.29 -35.13 -25.83
CA GLU A 816 5.70 -34.57 -24.56
C GLU A 816 7.22 -34.39 -24.58
N ASP A 817 7.70 -33.23 -24.14
CA ASP A 817 9.13 -32.99 -24.02
C ASP A 817 9.60 -33.39 -22.62
N LEU A 818 10.78 -33.99 -22.54
CA LEU A 818 11.38 -34.40 -21.28
C LEU A 818 12.90 -34.21 -21.30
N PHE A 819 13.48 -34.05 -20.13
CA PHE A 819 14.92 -33.93 -19.91
C PHE A 819 15.43 -35.21 -19.23
N LEU A 820 16.50 -35.77 -19.80
CA LEU A 820 17.25 -36.86 -19.20
C LEU A 820 18.44 -36.28 -18.44
N GLU A 821 18.46 -36.47 -17.13
CA GLU A 821 19.61 -36.22 -16.25
C GLU A 821 20.59 -37.38 -16.30
#